data_AF-A4IQ10-F1
#
_entry.id   AF-A4IQ10-F1
#
_cell.length_a   1.000
_cell.length_b   1.000
_cell.length_c   1.000
_cell.angle_alpha   90.00
_cell.angle_beta   90.00
_cell.angle_gamma   90.00
#
_symmetry.space_group_name_H-M   'P 1'
#
loop_
_entity.id
_entity.type
_entity.pdbx_description
1 polymer ?
#
loop_
_entity_poly.entity_id
_entity_poly.type
_entity_poly.pdbx_seq_one_letter_code
_entity_poly.pdbx_strand_id
1 'polypeptide(L)'
;MNEIVENNLMEIIKDKLLYPSEKKKEIENNVPINELLFQEKTNKWIDLFYQYLNVCKNNIEVDQLYSNEENLSNPFSSFFKEFLEIASRYLDSSLKSQVNNYDDLSRICNLTSIKNDIMKFIHENLVYVSIRTLIQDLNEEREKGNLIGDTPKERYNFYVDQILSSPDKKFELIKKYPVLVRILIEFILNKIDSIVESIYRFLKDRSELVHIFHLSDDDILTSLTLQSGDSHNNGRSVIIFQFSSKKKIVYKPRSLSIDLHFQQFLEWINGKKPSLQLKTITILNKDQYGWQEFVEYKPCSSNNELSRFYERQGNYIAILYILNATDFHFENLIANGEHPVLIDLEGLVQNTVKLPRKASSAYDIAFSKLTDSVLSTGMLPATFMQANIYDFDLSGLGGDEGQPTGLETFTIENPLTDEMRVIKVPAFSQSSKNKPYLKEEKEIAVTDYSSEIIKGFREMYTLLLHNKKELLSQNGPIYLFKGDKVRIILRSTQVYSTFLDSSFHPDYLKDGYERERLINFLWIGKENHPEYQDAIMYECRDILNGDIPYFYCYTDSSDLYHPIGIVKHNFFYESSFNSLLEKVKMINEEDLNFQIEILTNSLLAQYSNKTHSHANVSNRVYNLDKISGNFRRESFLEVSEKIADNIKENAIFGKENDVTWLGLNLTIEDKWTFKPLDFDLYDGVLGIGLFYANLYNLNKRKEYKILAEKTVQTALNYLEYYPAKLPLSAFYGYGAYAYVLGNFSIIFNNSEYLTYVKKVLNKAANTIEDDQLLDFLGGAAGLIIVCIHLYKKTGEQYLLDIANKCGELLLRKKEKQAMGIGWRPNQVNKPLAGLAHGSSGFTWALMALYKFTKNYNYKETFLQSFEYEKSLFNKKEENWLVLSDDGDYYGNSMWCHGAAGIGMSRIMMSEYYNSHDLKNDIEIAIRQTLKSGFGGTHCLCHGDLGNLDLFLLASSKFKNEEMKETALKIGEYIASDITYGNLKYGTPSGTKNLGLMLGQAGIGYGFLRLAYPEIVPSVLTLQLNH
;
A
#
# COMPACT_ATOMS: atom_id res chain seq x y z
N MET A 1 -48.76 22.94 26.04
CA MET A 1 -47.93 22.06 25.20
C MET A 1 -47.80 22.61 23.78
N ASN A 2 -48.88 22.92 23.06
CA ASN A 2 -48.80 23.42 21.67
C ASN A 2 -47.96 24.70 21.46
N GLU A 3 -48.11 25.75 22.29
CA GLU A 3 -47.34 27.00 22.13
C GLU A 3 -45.89 26.93 22.66
N ILE A 4 -45.60 26.06 23.64
CA ILE A 4 -44.26 25.91 24.24
C ILE A 4 -43.37 25.03 23.34
N VAL A 5 -43.96 24.09 22.61
CA VAL A 5 -43.30 23.22 21.65
C VAL A 5 -43.02 23.97 20.34
N GLU A 6 -43.95 24.79 19.83
CA GLU A 6 -43.70 25.62 18.62
C GLU A 6 -42.63 26.69 18.85
N ASN A 7 -42.62 27.37 20.00
CA ASN A 7 -41.62 28.40 20.29
C ASN A 7 -40.19 27.82 20.49
N ASN A 8 -40.03 26.69 21.20
CA ASN A 8 -38.71 26.04 21.34
C ASN A 8 -38.19 25.47 20.01
N LEU A 9 -39.06 24.90 19.15
CA LEU A 9 -38.65 24.32 17.86
C LEU A 9 -38.30 25.40 16.82
N MET A 10 -39.04 26.50 16.78
CA MET A 10 -38.69 27.65 15.94
C MET A 10 -37.41 28.33 16.40
N GLU A 11 -37.10 28.31 17.70
CA GLU A 11 -35.78 28.71 18.21
C GLU A 11 -34.68 27.74 17.75
N ILE A 12 -34.86 26.42 17.87
CA ILE A 12 -33.87 25.42 17.43
C ILE A 12 -33.58 25.52 15.93
N ILE A 13 -34.61 25.64 15.07
CA ILE A 13 -34.46 25.79 13.60
C ILE A 13 -33.76 27.11 13.23
N LYS A 14 -33.92 28.15 14.04
CA LYS A 14 -33.28 29.47 13.87
C LYS A 14 -31.93 29.57 14.60
N ASP A 15 -31.57 28.59 15.42
CA ASP A 15 -30.36 28.61 16.23
C ASP A 15 -29.12 28.45 15.33
N LYS A 16 -28.05 29.18 15.66
CA LYS A 16 -26.76 29.08 14.98
C LYS A 16 -26.14 27.68 15.13
N LEU A 17 -26.62 26.87 16.09
CA LEU A 17 -26.21 25.48 16.32
C LEU A 17 -26.58 24.50 15.19
N LEU A 18 -27.48 24.84 14.26
CA LEU A 18 -27.81 23.98 13.11
C LEU A 18 -27.05 24.34 11.82
N TYR A 19 -26.33 25.47 11.83
CA TYR A 19 -25.71 26.03 10.63
C TYR A 19 -24.21 26.26 10.80
N PRO A 20 -23.40 25.93 9.78
CA PRO A 20 -21.98 26.27 9.76
C PRO A 20 -21.74 27.79 9.88
N SER A 21 -20.62 28.18 10.50
CA SER A 21 -20.34 29.54 10.98
C SER A 21 -20.07 30.60 9.88
N GLU A 22 -20.38 31.87 10.17
CA GLU A 22 -20.28 33.05 9.28
C GLU A 22 -18.85 33.55 8.95
N LYS A 23 -17.79 32.72 8.98
CA LYS A 23 -16.40 33.22 8.77
C LYS A 23 -15.87 33.09 7.34
N LYS A 24 -16.03 34.21 6.63
CA LYS A 24 -15.42 34.72 5.38
C LYS A 24 -14.17 33.99 4.82
N LYS A 25 -14.29 33.51 3.58
CA LYS A 25 -13.28 33.72 2.52
C LYS A 25 -13.97 33.81 1.15
N GLU A 26 -13.66 34.88 0.43
CA GLU A 26 -14.26 35.25 -0.86
C GLU A 26 -13.63 34.46 -2.01
N ILE A 27 -14.46 34.06 -2.98
CA ILE A 27 -14.05 33.55 -4.30
C ILE A 27 -14.66 34.46 -5.36
N GLU A 28 -14.00 34.52 -6.53
CA GLU A 28 -14.40 35.26 -7.73
C GLU A 28 -15.83 34.87 -8.17
N ASN A 29 -16.82 35.55 -7.59
CA ASN A 29 -18.22 35.78 -8.01
C ASN A 29 -19.13 36.24 -6.83
N ASN A 30 -18.56 36.68 -5.69
CA ASN A 30 -19.27 37.39 -4.61
C ASN A 30 -20.43 36.64 -3.93
N VAL A 31 -20.45 35.31 -3.94
CA VAL A 31 -21.35 34.51 -3.05
C VAL A 31 -20.50 33.45 -2.33
N PRO A 32 -20.28 33.58 -1.01
CA PRO A 32 -19.63 32.56 -0.20
C PRO A 32 -20.33 31.19 -0.34
N ILE A 33 -19.62 30.06 -0.41
CA ILE A 33 -20.28 28.73 -0.52
C ILE A 33 -21.09 28.40 0.73
N ASN A 34 -20.76 28.97 1.89
CA ASN A 34 -21.64 28.94 3.05
C ASN A 34 -22.94 29.71 2.80
N GLU A 35 -22.94 30.79 1.99
CA GLU A 35 -24.18 31.39 1.45
C GLU A 35 -24.84 30.51 0.39
N LEU A 36 -24.11 29.75 -0.45
CA LEU A 36 -24.73 28.74 -1.34
C LEU A 36 -25.34 27.59 -0.55
N LEU A 37 -24.70 27.07 0.50
CA LEU A 37 -25.27 26.12 1.46
C LEU A 37 -26.44 26.74 2.23
N PHE A 38 -26.42 28.07 2.45
CA PHE A 38 -27.53 28.82 3.05
C PHE A 38 -28.68 29.10 2.06
N GLN A 39 -28.40 29.17 0.76
CA GLN A 39 -29.36 29.41 -0.32
C GLN A 39 -29.92 28.09 -0.92
N GLU A 40 -29.12 27.02 -0.90
CA GLU A 40 -29.50 25.61 -1.12
C GLU A 40 -30.29 25.04 0.08
N LYS A 41 -30.59 25.87 1.11
CA LYS A 41 -31.64 25.62 2.10
C LYS A 41 -32.99 25.52 1.40
N THR A 42 -33.22 24.39 0.76
CA THR A 42 -34.51 24.08 0.20
C THR A 42 -35.49 23.99 1.36
N ASN A 43 -36.60 24.73 1.27
CA ASN A 43 -37.75 24.59 2.18
C ASN A 43 -38.11 23.11 2.40
N LYS A 44 -37.79 22.23 1.45
CA LYS A 44 -38.02 20.78 1.49
C LYS A 44 -37.58 20.04 2.76
N TRP A 45 -36.36 20.24 3.27
CA TRP A 45 -35.93 19.50 4.49
C TRP A 45 -36.67 20.00 5.72
N ILE A 46 -36.91 21.31 5.80
CA ILE A 46 -37.71 21.94 6.86
C ILE A 46 -39.15 21.45 6.77
N ASP A 47 -39.72 21.38 5.56
CA ASP A 47 -41.07 20.90 5.29
C ASP A 47 -41.22 19.42 5.69
N LEU A 48 -40.26 18.57 5.33
CA LEU A 48 -40.27 17.15 5.73
C LEU A 48 -40.05 17.00 7.24
N PHE A 49 -39.25 17.87 7.86
CA PHE A 49 -39.09 17.92 9.31
C PHE A 49 -40.38 18.35 10.01
N TYR A 50 -41.13 19.32 9.49
CA TYR A 50 -42.45 19.67 10.03
C TYR A 50 -43.44 18.50 9.90
N GLN A 51 -43.40 17.75 8.79
CA GLN A 51 -44.20 16.54 8.64
C GLN A 51 -43.82 15.49 9.68
N TYR A 52 -42.52 15.26 9.90
CA TYR A 52 -42.02 14.38 10.96
C TYR A 52 -42.57 14.77 12.33
N LEU A 53 -42.46 16.05 12.71
CA LEU A 53 -42.99 16.54 13.97
C LEU A 53 -44.50 16.35 14.11
N ASN A 54 -45.25 16.52 13.02
CA ASN A 54 -46.70 16.28 13.00
C ASN A 54 -47.05 14.79 13.17
N VAL A 55 -46.25 13.88 12.61
CA VAL A 55 -46.41 12.43 12.82
C VAL A 55 -46.14 12.08 14.28
N CYS A 56 -45.06 12.60 14.88
CA CYS A 56 -44.75 12.41 16.30
C CYS A 56 -45.88 12.91 17.23
N LYS A 57 -46.49 14.06 16.90
CA LYS A 57 -47.59 14.66 17.70
C LYS A 57 -48.88 13.85 17.66
N ASN A 58 -49.26 13.36 16.49
CA ASN A 58 -50.57 12.75 16.27
C ASN A 58 -50.61 11.26 16.60
N ASN A 59 -49.47 10.67 17.01
CA ASN A 59 -49.32 9.25 17.33
C ASN A 59 -50.01 8.34 16.29
N ILE A 60 -49.84 8.71 15.01
CA ILE A 60 -50.55 8.07 13.89
C ILE A 60 -50.16 6.60 13.90
N GLU A 61 -51.17 5.72 13.88
CA GLU A 61 -50.94 4.29 13.64
C GLU A 61 -50.23 4.14 12.30
N VAL A 62 -48.94 3.84 12.36
CA VAL A 62 -48.15 3.46 11.19
C VAL A 62 -48.75 2.17 10.67
N ASP A 63 -49.12 2.14 9.38
CA ASP A 63 -49.65 0.96 8.73
C ASP A 63 -48.76 -0.25 9.07
N GLN A 64 -49.38 -1.38 9.43
CA GLN A 64 -48.71 -2.64 9.77
C GLN A 64 -47.89 -3.26 8.62
N LEU A 65 -47.63 -2.52 7.54
CA LEU A 65 -46.98 -2.98 6.31
C LEU A 65 -45.53 -3.46 6.50
N TYR A 66 -44.91 -3.22 7.65
CA TYR A 66 -43.51 -3.62 7.91
C TYR A 66 -43.34 -4.50 9.16
N SER A 67 -44.41 -5.06 9.72
CA SER A 67 -44.37 -6.03 10.82
C SER A 67 -44.13 -7.47 10.33
N ASN A 68 -43.23 -7.69 9.38
CA ASN A 68 -42.74 -9.06 9.12
C ASN A 68 -41.70 -9.43 10.19
N GLU A 69 -41.73 -10.68 10.65
CA GLU A 69 -40.88 -11.20 11.73
C GLU A 69 -39.36 -10.99 11.53
N GLU A 70 -38.90 -10.69 10.31
CA GLU A 70 -37.50 -10.32 10.01
C GLU A 70 -37.07 -8.96 10.60
N ASN A 71 -37.99 -8.00 10.80
CA ASN A 71 -37.68 -6.65 11.32
C ASN A 71 -37.43 -6.60 12.84
N LEU A 72 -37.70 -7.70 13.57
CA LEU A 72 -37.37 -7.86 14.99
C LEU A 72 -35.86 -8.03 15.26
N SER A 73 -35.03 -8.08 14.21
CA SER A 73 -33.57 -8.21 14.31
C SER A 73 -32.81 -6.86 14.34
N ASN A 74 -33.46 -5.75 13.96
CA ASN A 74 -32.81 -4.43 13.88
C ASN A 74 -32.84 -3.70 15.23
N PRO A 75 -31.69 -3.16 15.71
CA PRO A 75 -31.63 -2.49 17.01
C PRO A 75 -32.40 -1.16 17.00
N PHE A 76 -32.99 -0.80 18.15
CA PHE A 76 -33.67 0.49 18.38
C PHE A 76 -34.85 0.81 17.44
N SER A 77 -35.56 -0.20 16.96
CA SER A 77 -36.64 -0.07 15.96
C SER A 77 -37.70 1.01 16.28
N SER A 78 -38.02 1.23 17.56
CA SER A 78 -39.01 2.23 17.99
C SER A 78 -38.61 3.67 17.68
N PHE A 79 -37.33 3.99 17.51
CA PHE A 79 -36.84 5.32 17.11
C PHE A 79 -37.13 5.65 15.66
N PHE A 80 -37.06 4.66 14.77
CA PHE A 80 -37.14 4.89 13.32
C PHE A 80 -38.56 4.96 12.77
N LYS A 81 -39.57 4.58 13.57
CA LYS A 81 -40.98 4.46 13.15
C LYS A 81 -41.49 5.69 12.41
N GLU A 82 -41.32 6.89 12.96
CA GLU A 82 -41.81 8.13 12.35
C GLU A 82 -40.97 8.57 11.14
N PHE A 83 -39.66 8.28 11.15
CA PHE A 83 -38.79 8.51 9.99
C PHE A 83 -39.17 7.62 8.80
N LEU A 84 -39.50 6.36 9.04
CA LEU A 84 -39.95 5.44 8.00
C LEU A 84 -41.34 5.80 7.48
N GLU A 85 -42.23 6.30 8.34
CA GLU A 85 -43.55 6.79 7.93
C GLU A 85 -43.44 8.00 6.99
N ILE A 86 -42.65 9.02 7.35
CA ILE A 86 -42.46 10.19 6.46
C ILE A 86 -41.73 9.80 5.17
N ALA A 87 -40.76 8.86 5.23
CA ALA A 87 -40.06 8.38 4.06
C ALA A 87 -41.01 7.65 3.11
N SER A 88 -41.90 6.80 3.63
CA SER A 88 -42.94 6.11 2.87
C SER A 88 -43.91 7.09 2.19
N ARG A 89 -44.43 8.08 2.94
CA ARG A 89 -45.29 9.14 2.39
C ARG A 89 -44.59 9.96 1.32
N TYR A 90 -43.33 10.32 1.57
CA TYR A 90 -42.53 11.08 0.63
C TYR A 90 -42.26 10.28 -0.66
N LEU A 91 -41.90 9.00 -0.54
CA LEU A 91 -41.73 8.08 -1.67
C LEU A 91 -43.01 7.99 -2.51
N ASP A 92 -44.16 7.79 -1.86
CA ASP A 92 -45.45 7.71 -2.55
C ASP A 92 -45.80 9.01 -3.28
N SER A 93 -45.55 10.16 -2.64
CA SER A 93 -45.78 11.46 -3.28
C SER A 93 -44.83 11.74 -4.43
N SER A 94 -43.56 11.30 -4.31
CA SER A 94 -42.52 11.49 -5.31
C SER A 94 -42.76 10.61 -6.53
N LEU A 95 -43.12 9.34 -6.31
CA LEU A 95 -43.56 8.45 -7.40
C LEU A 95 -44.80 9.02 -8.09
N LYS A 96 -45.82 9.48 -7.36
CA LYS A 96 -47.05 10.07 -7.96
C LYS A 96 -46.76 11.30 -8.82
N SER A 97 -45.92 12.21 -8.33
CA SER A 97 -45.66 13.48 -9.01
C SER A 97 -44.72 13.35 -10.20
N GLN A 98 -43.67 12.51 -10.10
CA GLN A 98 -42.65 12.38 -11.14
C GLN A 98 -42.95 11.25 -12.14
N VAL A 99 -43.76 10.27 -11.74
CA VAL A 99 -44.14 9.11 -12.56
C VAL A 99 -45.66 9.13 -12.84
N ASN A 100 -46.13 10.16 -13.56
CA ASN A 100 -47.56 10.47 -13.77
C ASN A 100 -48.39 9.43 -14.57
N ASN A 101 -47.79 8.37 -15.15
CA ASN A 101 -48.51 7.24 -15.76
C ASN A 101 -48.50 6.02 -14.80
N TYR A 102 -49.15 6.14 -13.64
CA TYR A 102 -49.17 5.08 -12.61
C TYR A 102 -49.70 3.72 -13.13
N ASP A 103 -50.61 3.75 -14.10
CA ASP A 103 -51.18 2.55 -14.72
C ASP A 103 -50.13 1.78 -15.56
N ASP A 104 -49.23 2.48 -16.26
CA ASP A 104 -48.14 1.85 -17.02
C ASP A 104 -47.07 1.31 -16.07
N LEU A 105 -46.74 2.06 -15.00
CA LEU A 105 -45.75 1.66 -14.00
C LEU A 105 -46.14 0.33 -13.33
N SER A 106 -47.41 0.15 -12.98
CA SER A 106 -47.90 -1.09 -12.36
C SER A 106 -47.83 -2.32 -13.27
N ARG A 107 -47.78 -2.12 -14.61
CA ARG A 107 -47.66 -3.20 -15.60
C ARG A 107 -46.22 -3.63 -15.82
N ILE A 108 -45.26 -2.75 -15.56
CA ILE A 108 -43.83 -2.96 -15.86
C ILE A 108 -42.96 -3.04 -14.61
N CYS A 109 -43.51 -2.78 -13.42
CA CYS A 109 -42.82 -2.87 -12.14
C CYS A 109 -43.70 -3.54 -11.08
N ASN A 110 -43.12 -4.44 -10.27
CA ASN A 110 -43.73 -4.88 -9.01
C ASN A 110 -43.53 -3.81 -7.94
N LEU A 111 -44.44 -2.83 -7.89
CA LEU A 111 -44.31 -1.67 -7.01
C LEU A 111 -44.19 -2.02 -5.52
N THR A 112 -44.88 -3.06 -5.06
CA THR A 112 -44.78 -3.50 -3.66
C THR A 112 -43.36 -3.95 -3.33
N SER A 113 -42.76 -4.79 -4.17
CA SER A 113 -41.39 -5.27 -3.99
C SER A 113 -40.38 -4.13 -4.03
N ILE A 114 -40.51 -3.22 -5.00
CA ILE A 114 -39.60 -2.07 -5.15
C ILE A 114 -39.68 -1.12 -3.96
N LYS A 115 -40.88 -0.81 -3.46
CA LYS A 115 -41.03 0.00 -2.24
C LYS A 115 -40.39 -0.68 -1.04
N ASN A 116 -40.53 -2.00 -0.91
CA ASN A 116 -39.90 -2.74 0.18
C ASN A 116 -38.37 -2.68 0.12
N ASP A 117 -37.77 -2.85 -1.07
CA ASP A 117 -36.32 -2.70 -1.26
C ASP A 117 -35.83 -1.30 -0.86
N ILE A 118 -36.56 -0.26 -1.28
CA ILE A 118 -36.25 1.14 -0.94
C ILE A 118 -36.35 1.37 0.57
N MET A 119 -37.47 0.97 1.19
CA MET A 119 -37.69 1.23 2.62
C MET A 119 -36.73 0.45 3.51
N LYS A 120 -36.36 -0.78 3.12
CA LYS A 120 -35.32 -1.57 3.77
C LYS A 120 -33.98 -0.84 3.72
N PHE A 121 -33.58 -0.39 2.53
CA PHE A 121 -32.35 0.39 2.35
C PHE A 121 -32.33 1.66 3.21
N ILE A 122 -33.44 2.41 3.23
CA ILE A 122 -33.56 3.61 4.07
C ILE A 122 -33.36 3.23 5.54
N HIS A 123 -34.07 2.21 6.04
CA HIS A 123 -33.99 1.80 7.44
C HIS A 123 -32.55 1.42 7.85
N GLU A 124 -31.86 0.59 7.07
CA GLU A 124 -30.49 0.17 7.35
C GLU A 124 -29.53 1.35 7.48
N ASN A 125 -29.66 2.37 6.62
CA ASN A 125 -28.82 3.56 6.67
C ASN A 125 -29.18 4.51 7.82
N LEU A 126 -30.47 4.66 8.16
CA LEU A 126 -30.87 5.43 9.33
C LEU A 126 -30.30 4.81 10.62
N VAL A 127 -30.30 3.47 10.71
CA VAL A 127 -29.66 2.72 11.80
C VAL A 127 -28.17 3.04 11.83
N TYR A 128 -27.46 2.88 10.71
CA TYR A 128 -26.03 3.13 10.60
C TYR A 128 -25.61 4.52 11.11
N VAL A 129 -26.32 5.57 10.68
CA VAL A 129 -26.05 6.96 11.09
C VAL A 129 -26.37 7.21 12.57
N SER A 130 -27.39 6.55 13.12
CA SER A 130 -27.90 6.84 14.47
C SER A 130 -27.30 5.97 15.57
N ILE A 131 -26.68 4.83 15.22
CA ILE A 131 -26.41 3.74 16.16
C ILE A 131 -25.56 4.18 17.37
N ARG A 132 -24.51 4.98 17.15
CA ARG A 132 -23.62 5.45 18.21
C ARG A 132 -24.35 6.34 19.22
N THR A 133 -25.23 7.19 18.72
CA THR A 133 -26.06 8.10 19.54
C THR A 133 -27.06 7.33 20.39
N LEU A 134 -27.73 6.33 19.80
CA LEU A 134 -28.71 5.51 20.51
C LEU A 134 -28.04 4.59 21.54
N ILE A 135 -26.87 4.04 21.23
CA ILE A 135 -26.05 3.32 22.20
C ILE A 135 -25.64 4.23 23.37
N GLN A 136 -25.22 5.47 23.09
CA GLN A 136 -24.87 6.41 24.15
C GLN A 136 -26.07 6.72 25.05
N ASP A 137 -27.24 6.99 24.47
CA ASP A 137 -28.45 7.27 25.26
C ASP A 137 -28.90 6.06 26.09
N LEU A 138 -28.88 4.85 25.53
CA LEU A 138 -29.15 3.60 26.26
C LEU A 138 -28.21 3.45 27.48
N ASN A 139 -26.91 3.68 27.27
CA ASN A 139 -25.91 3.59 28.34
C ASN A 139 -26.15 4.66 29.42
N GLU A 140 -26.52 5.90 29.04
CA GLU A 140 -26.89 6.95 29.99
C GLU A 140 -28.13 6.58 30.83
N GLU A 141 -29.17 6.00 30.22
CA GLU A 141 -30.36 5.54 30.95
C GLU A 141 -30.06 4.34 31.87
N ARG A 142 -29.16 3.45 31.45
CA ARG A 142 -28.64 2.36 32.30
C ARG A 142 -27.92 2.92 33.52
N GLU A 143 -26.99 3.85 33.33
CA GLU A 143 -26.20 4.45 34.41
C GLU A 143 -27.05 5.26 35.40
N LYS A 144 -28.14 5.86 34.95
CA LYS A 144 -29.15 6.52 35.81
C LYS A 144 -30.02 5.52 36.60
N GLY A 145 -30.00 4.23 36.25
CA GLY A 145 -30.84 3.22 36.87
C GLY A 145 -32.31 3.25 36.42
N ASN A 146 -32.59 3.82 35.24
CA ASN A 146 -33.95 3.99 34.73
C ASN A 146 -34.49 2.76 33.98
N LEU A 147 -33.66 1.75 33.72
CA LEU A 147 -34.03 0.55 32.96
C LEU A 147 -34.59 -0.55 33.87
N ILE A 148 -35.72 -1.13 33.47
CA ILE A 148 -36.39 -2.20 34.22
C ILE A 148 -36.19 -3.55 33.51
N GLY A 149 -35.77 -4.57 34.25
CA GLY A 149 -35.57 -5.93 33.75
C GLY A 149 -34.51 -6.68 34.53
N ASP A 150 -34.70 -7.99 34.73
CA ASP A 150 -33.77 -8.84 35.49
C ASP A 150 -32.55 -9.21 34.64
N THR A 151 -32.70 -9.23 33.32
CA THR A 151 -31.60 -9.51 32.37
C THR A 151 -31.21 -8.29 31.52
N PRO A 152 -29.96 -8.24 31.00
CA PRO A 152 -29.55 -7.18 30.07
C PRO A 152 -30.45 -7.01 28.86
N LYS A 153 -31.01 -8.12 28.35
CA LYS A 153 -31.93 -8.13 27.22
C LYS A 153 -33.30 -7.55 27.58
N GLU A 154 -33.82 -7.88 28.76
CA GLU A 154 -35.09 -7.30 29.25
C GLU A 154 -34.96 -5.79 29.46
N ARG A 155 -33.85 -5.31 30.02
CA ARG A 155 -33.58 -3.89 30.20
C ARG A 155 -33.47 -3.14 28.86
N TYR A 156 -32.85 -3.75 27.86
CA TYR A 156 -32.84 -3.22 26.49
C TYR A 156 -34.24 -3.15 25.87
N ASN A 157 -35.02 -4.23 25.96
CA ASN A 157 -36.38 -4.24 25.45
C ASN A 157 -37.24 -3.19 26.17
N PHE A 158 -37.10 -3.04 27.48
CA PHE A 158 -37.76 -1.98 28.23
C PHE A 158 -37.37 -0.58 27.73
N TYR A 159 -36.08 -0.34 27.49
CA TYR A 159 -35.62 0.91 26.87
C TYR A 159 -36.29 1.14 25.51
N VAL A 160 -36.25 0.17 24.60
CA VAL A 160 -36.81 0.31 23.25
C VAL A 160 -38.32 0.51 23.28
N ASP A 161 -39.05 -0.32 24.03
CA ASP A 161 -40.50 -0.41 23.99
C ASP A 161 -41.20 0.63 24.86
N GLN A 162 -40.58 1.10 25.94
CA GLN A 162 -41.21 2.00 26.92
C GLN A 162 -40.57 3.40 26.98
N ILE A 163 -39.23 3.49 26.90
CA ILE A 163 -38.53 4.77 27.01
C ILE A 163 -38.39 5.43 25.63
N LEU A 164 -37.68 4.78 24.71
CA LEU A 164 -37.36 5.28 23.38
C LEU A 164 -38.60 5.45 22.49
N SER A 165 -39.63 4.63 22.70
CA SER A 165 -40.91 4.75 22.02
C SER A 165 -41.71 5.99 22.44
N SER A 166 -41.41 6.58 23.60
CA SER A 166 -42.17 7.71 24.15
C SER A 166 -41.90 9.03 23.38
N PRO A 167 -42.94 9.86 23.12
CA PRO A 167 -42.77 11.15 22.46
C PRO A 167 -41.79 12.08 23.20
N ASP A 168 -41.81 12.07 24.53
CA ASP A 168 -40.95 12.91 25.37
C ASP A 168 -39.47 12.56 25.19
N LYS A 169 -39.12 11.25 25.20
CA LYS A 169 -37.73 10.83 24.99
C LYS A 169 -37.24 11.14 23.58
N LYS A 170 -38.08 10.93 22.56
CA LYS A 170 -37.76 11.30 21.18
C LYS A 170 -37.49 12.80 21.07
N PHE A 171 -38.31 13.63 21.72
CA PHE A 171 -38.11 15.08 21.75
C PHE A 171 -36.82 15.49 22.50
N GLU A 172 -36.51 14.81 23.61
CA GLU A 172 -35.24 14.98 24.31
C GLU A 172 -34.04 14.70 23.39
N LEU A 173 -34.07 13.57 22.67
CA LEU A 173 -33.02 13.19 21.71
C LEU A 173 -32.90 14.18 20.55
N ILE A 174 -34.02 14.65 19.99
CA ILE A 174 -34.04 15.67 18.92
C ILE A 174 -33.39 16.97 19.41
N LYS A 175 -33.72 17.40 20.64
CA LYS A 175 -33.15 18.62 21.24
C LYS A 175 -31.68 18.46 21.57
N LYS A 176 -31.26 17.28 22.01
CA LYS A 176 -29.87 16.97 22.38
C LYS A 176 -28.99 16.78 21.14
N TYR A 177 -29.52 16.19 20.07
CA TYR A 177 -28.81 15.85 18.83
C TYR A 177 -29.51 16.41 17.58
N PRO A 178 -29.66 17.74 17.45
CA PRO A 178 -30.44 18.35 16.38
C PRO A 178 -29.80 18.14 14.99
N VAL A 179 -28.48 17.98 14.92
CA VAL A 179 -27.77 17.71 13.65
C VAL A 179 -28.04 16.29 13.16
N LEU A 180 -28.20 15.30 14.05
CA LEU A 180 -28.58 13.94 13.66
C LEU A 180 -29.89 13.94 12.88
N VAL A 181 -30.92 14.60 13.42
CA VAL A 181 -32.24 14.66 12.81
C VAL A 181 -32.19 15.30 11.42
N ARG A 182 -31.42 16.38 11.28
CA ARG A 182 -31.17 17.03 9.99
C ARG A 182 -30.55 16.05 8.99
N ILE A 183 -29.47 15.35 9.37
CA ILE A 183 -28.80 14.37 8.49
C ILE A 183 -29.75 13.26 8.06
N LEU A 184 -30.55 12.70 8.98
CA LEU A 184 -31.50 11.63 8.66
C LEU A 184 -32.55 12.09 7.64
N ILE A 185 -33.06 13.32 7.78
CA ILE A 185 -34.06 13.89 6.87
C ILE A 185 -33.47 14.23 5.51
N GLU A 186 -32.30 14.86 5.47
CA GLU A 186 -31.57 15.15 4.23
C GLU A 186 -31.23 13.85 3.49
N PHE A 187 -30.81 12.81 4.22
CA PHE A 187 -30.57 11.47 3.67
C PHE A 187 -31.83 10.87 3.02
N ILE A 188 -32.96 10.87 3.74
CA ILE A 188 -34.25 10.38 3.21
C ILE A 188 -34.61 11.10 1.92
N LEU A 189 -34.54 12.44 1.91
CA LEU A 189 -34.87 13.26 0.74
C LEU A 189 -33.97 12.93 -0.45
N ASN A 190 -32.66 13.04 -0.27
CA ASN A 190 -31.68 12.86 -1.33
C ASN A 190 -31.75 11.44 -1.91
N LYS A 191 -31.91 10.43 -1.04
CA LYS A 191 -31.96 9.04 -1.49
C LYS A 191 -33.26 8.69 -2.21
N ILE A 192 -34.41 9.12 -1.69
CA ILE A 192 -35.69 8.87 -2.37
C ILE A 192 -35.71 9.60 -3.72
N ASP A 193 -35.28 10.86 -3.77
CA ASP A 193 -35.25 11.65 -5.01
C ASP A 193 -34.36 10.97 -6.07
N SER A 194 -33.16 10.50 -5.69
CA SER A 194 -32.24 9.81 -6.62
C SER A 194 -32.76 8.46 -7.10
N ILE A 195 -33.41 7.67 -6.23
CA ILE A 195 -34.01 6.39 -6.64
C ILE A 195 -35.22 6.62 -7.54
N VAL A 196 -36.11 7.55 -7.21
CA VAL A 196 -37.27 7.89 -8.04
C VAL A 196 -36.82 8.44 -9.41
N GLU A 197 -35.76 9.25 -9.45
CA GLU A 197 -35.13 9.68 -10.70
C GLU A 197 -34.67 8.49 -11.55
N SER A 198 -34.05 7.47 -10.94
CA SER A 198 -33.63 6.26 -11.67
C SER A 198 -34.81 5.46 -12.24
N ILE A 199 -35.92 5.37 -11.51
CA ILE A 199 -37.15 4.71 -11.96
C ILE A 199 -37.77 5.51 -13.11
N TYR A 200 -37.82 6.83 -13.00
CA TYR A 200 -38.29 7.68 -14.09
C TYR A 200 -37.46 7.49 -15.38
N ARG A 201 -36.13 7.46 -15.25
CA ARG A 201 -35.22 7.21 -16.37
C ARG A 201 -35.39 5.82 -16.96
N PHE A 202 -35.61 4.80 -16.13
CA PHE A 202 -35.94 3.44 -16.58
C PHE A 202 -37.19 3.42 -17.47
N LEU A 203 -38.26 4.11 -17.06
CA LEU A 203 -39.51 4.17 -17.80
C LEU A 203 -39.33 4.88 -19.14
N LYS A 204 -38.61 6.00 -19.11
CA LYS A 204 -38.30 6.79 -20.31
C LYS A 204 -37.52 5.96 -21.34
N ASP A 205 -36.55 5.17 -20.88
CA ASP A 205 -35.64 4.41 -21.75
C ASP A 205 -36.10 2.96 -22.01
N ARG A 206 -37.25 2.54 -21.46
CA ARG A 206 -37.69 1.13 -21.44
C ARG A 206 -37.67 0.47 -22.81
N SER A 207 -38.14 1.15 -23.85
CA SER A 207 -38.18 0.60 -25.21
C SER A 207 -36.77 0.31 -25.77
N GLU A 208 -35.83 1.22 -25.55
CA GLU A 208 -34.42 1.03 -25.89
C GLU A 208 -33.82 -0.10 -25.05
N LEU A 209 -34.14 -0.17 -23.76
CA LEU A 209 -33.64 -1.23 -22.86
C LEU A 209 -34.12 -2.62 -23.26
N VAL A 210 -35.38 -2.77 -23.64
CA VAL A 210 -35.94 -4.03 -24.14
C VAL A 210 -35.19 -4.50 -25.37
N HIS A 211 -34.97 -3.58 -26.32
CA HIS A 211 -34.29 -3.90 -27.57
C HIS A 211 -32.80 -4.24 -27.37
N ILE A 212 -32.07 -3.35 -26.70
CA ILE A 212 -30.60 -3.40 -26.55
C ILE A 212 -30.15 -4.52 -25.61
N PHE A 213 -30.84 -4.71 -24.49
CA PHE A 213 -30.50 -5.76 -23.50
C PHE A 213 -31.30 -7.06 -23.69
N HIS A 214 -32.03 -7.15 -24.81
CA HIS A 214 -32.83 -8.31 -25.21
C HIS A 214 -33.79 -8.78 -24.09
N LEU A 215 -34.47 -7.84 -23.42
CA LEU A 215 -35.51 -8.19 -22.45
C LEU A 215 -36.79 -8.61 -23.19
N SER A 216 -37.66 -9.36 -22.53
CA SER A 216 -39.02 -9.56 -23.05
C SER A 216 -39.85 -8.30 -22.81
N ASP A 217 -40.81 -7.99 -23.67
CA ASP A 217 -41.77 -6.90 -23.46
C ASP A 217 -42.53 -7.08 -22.12
N ASP A 218 -42.86 -8.34 -21.80
CA ASP A 218 -43.54 -8.74 -20.55
C ASP A 218 -42.62 -8.78 -19.32
N ASP A 219 -41.32 -8.50 -19.47
CA ASP A 219 -40.36 -8.66 -18.38
C ASP A 219 -40.43 -7.47 -17.40
N ILE A 220 -41.05 -7.67 -16.24
CA ILE A 220 -41.29 -6.61 -15.26
C ILE A 220 -40.11 -6.45 -14.30
N LEU A 221 -39.85 -5.23 -13.84
CA LEU A 221 -38.89 -4.92 -12.79
C LEU A 221 -39.40 -5.44 -11.44
N THR A 222 -38.61 -6.29 -10.77
CA THR A 222 -39.02 -6.98 -9.54
C THR A 222 -38.21 -6.58 -8.30
N SER A 223 -36.96 -6.14 -8.47
CA SER A 223 -36.12 -5.73 -7.33
C SER A 223 -35.06 -4.71 -7.74
N LEU A 224 -34.64 -3.89 -6.77
CA LEU A 224 -33.50 -2.98 -6.87
C LEU A 224 -32.43 -3.37 -5.85
N THR A 225 -31.18 -3.48 -6.30
CA THR A 225 -30.01 -3.48 -5.39
C THR A 225 -29.48 -2.06 -5.27
N LEU A 226 -29.53 -1.49 -4.07
CA LEU A 226 -29.28 -0.06 -3.80
C LEU A 226 -27.91 0.24 -3.13
N GLN A 227 -27.14 -0.79 -2.78
CA GLN A 227 -25.81 -0.71 -2.15
C GLN A 227 -24.70 -1.17 -3.13
N SER A 228 -24.54 -0.50 -4.27
CA SER A 228 -23.63 -0.95 -5.34
C SER A 228 -22.55 0.07 -5.72
N GLY A 229 -22.21 0.96 -4.79
CA GLY A 229 -21.16 1.97 -4.93
C GLY A 229 -21.36 3.15 -4.00
N ASP A 230 -20.39 4.05 -3.95
CA ASP A 230 -20.46 5.28 -3.17
C ASP A 230 -21.59 6.20 -3.63
N SER A 231 -22.05 7.04 -2.70
CA SER A 231 -23.01 8.08 -2.97
C SER A 231 -22.33 9.39 -3.35
N HIS A 232 -22.82 10.03 -4.40
CA HIS A 232 -22.35 11.32 -4.91
C HIS A 232 -23.53 12.22 -5.29
N ASN A 233 -23.28 13.53 -5.43
CA ASN A 233 -24.18 14.45 -6.14
C ASN A 233 -25.64 14.40 -5.66
N ASN A 234 -25.85 14.54 -4.34
CA ASN A 234 -27.11 14.44 -3.63
C ASN A 234 -27.69 13.02 -3.62
N GLY A 235 -26.95 12.04 -3.09
CA GLY A 235 -27.49 10.71 -2.82
C GLY A 235 -27.44 9.71 -3.99
N ARG A 236 -26.95 10.13 -5.17
CA ARG A 236 -26.91 9.30 -6.38
C ARG A 236 -25.83 8.24 -6.27
N SER A 237 -26.21 7.00 -6.50
CA SER A 237 -25.31 5.85 -6.52
C SER A 237 -25.69 4.89 -7.65
N VAL A 238 -24.82 3.93 -7.94
CA VAL A 238 -25.13 2.83 -8.86
C VAL A 238 -26.29 1.99 -8.31
N ILE A 239 -27.20 1.58 -9.19
CA ILE A 239 -28.38 0.75 -8.84
C ILE A 239 -28.47 -0.43 -9.80
N ILE A 240 -28.70 -1.64 -9.28
CA ILE A 240 -28.89 -2.84 -10.12
C ILE A 240 -30.38 -3.14 -10.20
N PHE A 241 -30.91 -3.15 -11.42
CA PHE A 241 -32.30 -3.46 -11.73
C PHE A 241 -32.43 -4.95 -12.05
N GLN A 242 -33.26 -5.67 -11.29
CA GLN A 242 -33.53 -7.09 -11.52
C GLN A 242 -34.95 -7.32 -12.03
N PHE A 243 -35.07 -8.04 -13.14
CA PHE A 243 -36.34 -8.30 -13.82
C PHE A 243 -36.91 -9.68 -13.46
N SER A 244 -38.18 -9.92 -13.80
CA SER A 244 -38.89 -11.18 -13.55
C SER A 244 -38.24 -12.40 -14.20
N SER A 245 -37.54 -12.19 -15.33
CA SER A 245 -36.70 -13.18 -16.00
C SER A 245 -35.39 -13.51 -15.25
N LYS A 246 -35.12 -12.82 -14.13
CA LYS A 246 -33.85 -12.80 -13.39
C LYS A 246 -32.69 -12.10 -14.10
N LYS A 247 -32.90 -11.56 -15.31
CA LYS A 247 -31.93 -10.67 -15.96
C LYS A 247 -31.68 -9.45 -15.07
N LYS A 248 -30.48 -8.90 -15.19
CA LYS A 248 -30.04 -7.72 -14.45
C LYS A 248 -29.44 -6.69 -15.39
N ILE A 249 -29.68 -5.42 -15.10
CA ILE A 249 -29.07 -4.27 -15.77
C ILE A 249 -28.56 -3.31 -14.70
N VAL A 250 -27.38 -2.74 -14.91
CA VAL A 250 -26.76 -1.77 -14.01
C VAL A 250 -27.10 -0.36 -14.49
N TYR A 251 -27.72 0.44 -13.62
CA TYR A 251 -27.94 1.87 -13.80
C TYR A 251 -26.80 2.65 -13.15
N LYS A 252 -26.15 3.52 -13.93
CA LYS A 252 -25.11 4.41 -13.42
C LYS A 252 -25.55 5.86 -13.61
N PRO A 253 -25.61 6.69 -12.54
CA PRO A 253 -26.04 8.08 -12.62
C PRO A 253 -24.91 9.03 -13.11
N ARG A 254 -24.13 8.58 -14.09
CA ARG A 254 -23.06 9.33 -14.75
C ARG A 254 -23.03 9.03 -16.25
N SER A 255 -22.37 9.90 -17.02
CA SER A 255 -22.07 9.61 -18.44
C SER A 255 -21.38 8.26 -18.59
N LEU A 256 -21.82 7.46 -19.56
CA LEU A 256 -21.17 6.22 -19.99
C LEU A 256 -20.48 6.37 -21.36
N SER A 257 -20.18 7.61 -21.76
CA SER A 257 -19.43 7.90 -22.98
C SER A 257 -18.08 7.18 -22.99
N ILE A 258 -17.31 7.32 -21.90
CA ILE A 258 -16.03 6.64 -21.71
C ILE A 258 -16.18 5.11 -21.74
N ASP A 259 -17.20 4.56 -21.08
CA ASP A 259 -17.46 3.11 -21.05
C ASP A 259 -17.80 2.59 -22.46
N LEU A 260 -18.62 3.33 -23.22
CA LEU A 260 -18.99 2.99 -24.59
C LEU A 260 -17.78 3.03 -25.53
N HIS A 261 -16.96 4.08 -25.47
CA HIS A 261 -15.76 4.20 -26.30
C HIS A 261 -14.72 3.13 -25.95
N PHE A 262 -14.65 2.69 -24.70
CA PHE A 262 -13.84 1.54 -24.32
C PHE A 262 -14.34 0.23 -24.97
N GLN A 263 -15.66 -0.01 -24.99
CA GLN A 263 -16.20 -1.19 -25.71
C GLN A 263 -15.88 -1.14 -27.20
N GLN A 264 -16.01 0.02 -27.84
CA GLN A 264 -15.65 0.21 -29.25
C GLN A 264 -14.14 0.01 -29.48
N PHE A 265 -13.30 0.38 -28.51
CA PHE A 265 -11.87 0.09 -28.58
C PHE A 265 -11.59 -1.42 -28.49
N LEU A 266 -12.26 -2.15 -27.60
CA LEU A 266 -12.17 -3.61 -27.54
C LEU A 266 -12.65 -4.28 -28.84
N GLU A 267 -13.73 -3.79 -29.45
CA GLU A 267 -14.21 -4.25 -30.76
C GLU A 267 -13.18 -4.03 -31.85
N TRP A 268 -12.55 -2.84 -31.87
CA TRP A 268 -11.46 -2.54 -32.79
C TRP A 268 -10.27 -3.50 -32.60
N ILE A 269 -9.87 -3.76 -31.34
CA ILE A 269 -8.80 -4.73 -31.01
C ILE A 269 -9.19 -6.12 -31.53
N ASN A 270 -10.39 -6.60 -31.21
CA ASN A 270 -10.88 -7.91 -31.66
C ASN A 270 -10.89 -8.03 -33.19
N GLY A 271 -11.21 -6.95 -33.90
CA GLY A 271 -11.12 -6.84 -35.36
C GLY A 271 -9.69 -7.00 -35.93
N LYS A 272 -8.66 -6.71 -35.13
CA LYS A 272 -7.25 -7.00 -35.45
C LYS A 272 -6.83 -8.44 -35.20
N LYS A 273 -7.75 -9.29 -34.73
CA LYS A 273 -7.56 -10.74 -34.50
C LYS A 273 -6.40 -11.05 -33.52
N PRO A 274 -6.47 -10.58 -32.26
CA PRO A 274 -5.54 -11.02 -31.22
C PRO A 274 -5.61 -12.53 -31.02
N SER A 275 -4.59 -13.09 -30.37
CA SER A 275 -4.52 -14.50 -29.95
C SER A 275 -5.74 -14.93 -29.14
N LEU A 276 -6.15 -14.08 -28.19
CA LEU A 276 -7.36 -14.24 -27.38
C LEU A 276 -8.32 -13.07 -27.60
N GLN A 277 -9.57 -13.41 -27.91
CA GLN A 277 -10.64 -12.41 -28.01
C GLN A 277 -10.99 -11.85 -26.62
N LEU A 278 -11.22 -10.54 -26.59
CA LEU A 278 -11.66 -9.81 -25.40
C LEU A 278 -13.18 -9.71 -25.38
N LYS A 279 -13.77 -9.91 -24.21
CA LYS A 279 -15.23 -9.86 -24.06
C LYS A 279 -15.68 -8.40 -23.98
N THR A 280 -16.61 -8.02 -24.85
CA THR A 280 -17.32 -6.74 -24.77
C THR A 280 -18.62 -6.91 -23.98
N ILE A 281 -19.10 -5.80 -23.43
CA ILE A 281 -20.38 -5.72 -22.73
C ILE A 281 -21.24 -4.62 -23.33
N THR A 282 -22.56 -4.77 -23.18
CA THR A 282 -23.52 -3.84 -23.76
C THR A 282 -23.63 -2.56 -22.92
N ILE A 283 -23.55 -1.39 -23.56
CA ILE A 283 -23.65 -0.06 -22.93
C ILE A 283 -24.68 0.79 -23.67
N LEU A 284 -25.54 1.47 -22.91
CA LEU A 284 -26.44 2.52 -23.39
C LEU A 284 -26.12 3.83 -22.65
N ASN A 285 -25.41 4.73 -23.33
CA ASN A 285 -25.11 6.07 -22.81
C ASN A 285 -26.26 7.06 -23.10
N LYS A 286 -26.69 7.82 -22.08
CA LYS A 286 -27.71 8.88 -22.16
C LYS A 286 -27.14 10.23 -21.66
N ASP A 287 -25.86 10.44 -21.93
CA ASP A 287 -25.04 11.63 -21.62
C ASP A 287 -24.81 11.90 -20.13
N GLN A 288 -25.87 12.07 -19.33
CA GLN A 288 -25.78 12.36 -17.89
C GLN A 288 -25.92 11.10 -17.02
N TYR A 289 -26.31 10.00 -17.63
CA TYR A 289 -26.50 8.69 -17.01
C TYR A 289 -26.39 7.60 -18.07
N GLY A 290 -26.41 6.34 -17.67
CA GLY A 290 -26.54 5.25 -18.63
C GLY A 290 -26.83 3.90 -18.00
N TRP A 291 -26.96 2.91 -18.88
CA TRP A 291 -27.28 1.53 -18.55
C TRP A 291 -26.19 0.61 -19.07
N GLN A 292 -25.80 -0.37 -18.25
CA GLN A 292 -24.73 -1.31 -18.54
C GLN A 292 -25.19 -2.74 -18.28
N GLU A 293 -24.70 -3.67 -19.11
CA GLU A 293 -24.93 -5.10 -18.92
C GLU A 293 -24.40 -5.56 -17.55
N PHE A 294 -25.21 -6.33 -16.82
CA PHE A 294 -24.75 -6.93 -15.58
C PHE A 294 -23.85 -8.12 -15.84
N VAL A 295 -22.61 -8.06 -15.34
CA VAL A 295 -21.62 -9.13 -15.49
C VAL A 295 -21.70 -10.10 -14.31
N GLU A 296 -22.01 -11.35 -14.60
CA GLU A 296 -22.07 -12.41 -13.58
C GLU A 296 -20.67 -12.91 -13.19
N TYR A 297 -20.49 -13.26 -11.92
CA TYR A 297 -19.31 -13.99 -11.46
C TYR A 297 -19.47 -15.48 -11.82
N LYS A 298 -18.56 -16.05 -12.61
CA LYS A 298 -18.67 -17.43 -13.13
C LYS A 298 -17.37 -18.21 -12.96
N PRO A 299 -17.45 -19.53 -12.67
CA PRO A 299 -16.26 -20.36 -12.54
C PRO A 299 -15.61 -20.63 -13.90
N CYS A 300 -14.31 -20.86 -13.89
CA CYS A 300 -13.60 -21.55 -14.96
C CYS A 300 -13.91 -23.05 -14.93
N SER A 301 -13.97 -23.66 -16.11
CA SER A 301 -14.24 -25.09 -16.29
C SER A 301 -12.97 -25.95 -16.33
N SER A 302 -11.79 -25.35 -16.50
CA SER A 302 -10.52 -26.07 -16.59
C SER A 302 -9.30 -25.19 -16.28
N ASN A 303 -8.13 -25.80 -16.03
CA ASN A 303 -6.86 -25.08 -15.91
C ASN A 303 -6.48 -24.31 -17.20
N ASN A 304 -6.91 -24.78 -18.37
CA ASN A 304 -6.68 -24.05 -19.62
C ASN A 304 -7.50 -22.76 -19.68
N GLU A 305 -8.71 -22.74 -19.11
CA GLU A 305 -9.50 -21.51 -18.96
C GLU A 305 -8.86 -20.54 -17.96
N LEU A 306 -8.26 -21.05 -16.87
CA LEU A 306 -7.47 -20.23 -15.94
C LEU A 306 -6.26 -19.59 -16.61
N SER A 307 -5.48 -20.37 -17.36
CA SER A 307 -4.32 -19.87 -18.11
C SER A 307 -4.72 -18.76 -19.09
N ARG A 308 -5.82 -18.96 -19.85
CA ARG A 308 -6.38 -17.92 -20.74
C ARG A 308 -6.93 -16.70 -19.99
N PHE A 309 -7.51 -16.88 -18.80
CA PHE A 309 -7.96 -15.76 -17.96
C PHE A 309 -6.78 -14.85 -17.60
N TYR A 310 -5.67 -15.41 -17.11
CA TYR A 310 -4.49 -14.63 -16.74
C TYR A 310 -3.73 -14.07 -17.94
N GLU A 311 -3.75 -14.75 -19.09
CA GLU A 311 -3.25 -14.17 -20.34
C GLU A 311 -4.09 -12.94 -20.76
N ARG A 312 -5.42 -13.01 -20.61
CA ARG A 312 -6.30 -11.84 -20.83
C ARG A 312 -6.06 -10.73 -19.82
N GLN A 313 -5.72 -11.04 -18.56
CA GLN A 313 -5.29 -10.01 -17.61
C GLN A 313 -4.07 -9.25 -18.12
N GLY A 314 -3.07 -9.99 -18.65
CA GLY A 314 -1.94 -9.39 -19.35
C GLY A 314 -2.37 -8.45 -20.48
N ASN A 315 -3.34 -8.88 -21.32
CA ASN A 315 -3.89 -8.02 -22.37
C ASN A 315 -4.50 -6.73 -21.80
N TYR A 316 -5.31 -6.81 -20.73
CA TYR A 316 -5.92 -5.64 -20.11
C TYR A 316 -4.90 -4.70 -19.48
N ILE A 317 -3.83 -5.21 -18.85
CA ILE A 317 -2.76 -4.35 -18.32
C ILE A 317 -2.14 -3.49 -19.43
N ALA A 318 -1.90 -4.06 -20.63
CA ALA A 318 -1.38 -3.31 -21.78
C ALA A 318 -2.38 -2.25 -22.28
N ILE A 319 -3.66 -2.61 -22.36
CA ILE A 319 -4.74 -1.70 -22.78
C ILE A 319 -4.87 -0.52 -21.81
N LEU A 320 -4.93 -0.81 -20.51
CA LEU A 320 -5.06 0.18 -19.45
C LEU A 320 -3.83 1.11 -19.39
N TYR A 321 -2.63 0.56 -19.55
CA TYR A 321 -1.41 1.35 -19.65
C TYR A 321 -1.46 2.36 -20.81
N ILE A 322 -1.86 1.92 -22.00
CA ILE A 322 -1.94 2.81 -23.17
C ILE A 322 -3.03 3.89 -22.98
N LEU A 323 -4.14 3.55 -22.31
CA LEU A 323 -5.25 4.48 -22.06
C LEU A 323 -5.02 5.43 -20.86
N ASN A 324 -3.80 5.50 -20.30
CA ASN A 324 -3.50 6.27 -19.09
C ASN A 324 -4.52 5.99 -17.97
N ALA A 325 -4.80 4.71 -17.73
CA ALA A 325 -5.73 4.29 -16.70
C ALA A 325 -5.14 4.41 -15.30
N THR A 326 -5.99 4.70 -14.31
CA THR A 326 -5.68 4.61 -12.88
C THR A 326 -6.84 4.01 -12.10
N ASP A 327 -6.59 3.58 -10.86
CA ASP A 327 -7.63 3.16 -9.91
C ASP A 327 -8.40 1.86 -10.27
N PHE A 328 -7.79 0.95 -11.04
CA PHE A 328 -8.39 -0.37 -11.33
C PHE A 328 -8.08 -1.41 -10.26
N HIS A 329 -8.74 -1.26 -9.11
CA HIS A 329 -8.66 -2.17 -7.97
C HIS A 329 -9.50 -3.44 -8.14
N PHE A 330 -9.37 -4.38 -7.21
CA PHE A 330 -10.10 -5.67 -7.23
C PHE A 330 -11.64 -5.53 -7.27
N GLU A 331 -12.21 -4.39 -6.93
CA GLU A 331 -13.66 -4.17 -6.99
C GLU A 331 -14.15 -3.84 -8.42
N ASN A 332 -13.25 -3.35 -9.28
CA ASN A 332 -13.56 -2.91 -10.65
C ASN A 332 -13.53 -4.04 -11.67
N LEU A 333 -13.29 -5.27 -11.22
CA LEU A 333 -13.10 -6.46 -12.05
C LEU A 333 -14.01 -7.60 -11.60
N ILE A 334 -14.69 -8.25 -12.55
CA ILE A 334 -15.43 -9.49 -12.33
C ILE A 334 -14.84 -10.62 -13.17
N ALA A 335 -14.58 -11.77 -12.54
CA ALA A 335 -14.21 -12.99 -13.25
C ALA A 335 -15.46 -13.68 -13.81
N ASN A 336 -15.59 -13.69 -15.14
CA ASN A 336 -16.70 -14.29 -15.86
C ASN A 336 -16.21 -15.53 -16.64
N GLY A 337 -15.93 -16.61 -15.92
CA GLY A 337 -15.25 -17.78 -16.49
C GLY A 337 -13.84 -17.40 -16.92
N GLU A 338 -13.45 -17.74 -18.14
CA GLU A 338 -12.13 -17.38 -18.69
C GLU A 338 -11.94 -15.90 -19.06
N HIS A 339 -12.94 -15.04 -18.78
CA HIS A 339 -12.91 -13.63 -19.14
C HIS A 339 -12.83 -12.73 -17.89
N PRO A 340 -11.73 -11.99 -17.69
CA PRO A 340 -11.74 -10.82 -16.83
C PRO A 340 -12.57 -9.71 -17.50
N VAL A 341 -13.50 -9.11 -16.76
CA VAL A 341 -14.37 -8.04 -17.28
C VAL A 341 -14.32 -6.84 -16.35
N LEU A 342 -13.84 -5.71 -16.88
CA LEU A 342 -13.82 -4.44 -16.19
C LEU A 342 -15.23 -3.85 -16.18
N ILE A 343 -15.74 -3.55 -14.98
CA ILE A 343 -17.13 -3.09 -14.79
C ILE A 343 -17.23 -1.63 -14.43
N ASP A 344 -16.16 -0.99 -13.98
CA ASP A 344 -16.09 0.45 -13.79
C ASP A 344 -14.89 1.04 -14.52
N LEU A 345 -15.16 2.01 -15.38
CA LEU A 345 -14.23 2.54 -16.39
C LEU A 345 -13.98 4.05 -16.23
N GLU A 346 -14.43 4.62 -15.11
CA GLU A 346 -14.24 6.05 -14.84
C GLU A 346 -12.78 6.44 -14.58
N GLY A 347 -11.93 5.46 -14.27
CA GLY A 347 -10.49 5.58 -14.14
C GLY A 347 -9.71 5.57 -15.47
N LEU A 348 -10.37 5.62 -16.63
CA LEU A 348 -9.69 5.70 -17.94
C LEU A 348 -9.34 7.15 -18.33
N VAL A 349 -8.31 7.32 -19.16
CA VAL A 349 -7.90 8.60 -19.78
C VAL A 349 -7.69 9.68 -18.72
N GLN A 350 -6.94 9.32 -17.68
CA GLN A 350 -6.75 10.15 -16.50
C GLN A 350 -5.71 11.23 -16.74
N ASN A 351 -5.81 12.29 -15.95
CA ASN A 351 -4.86 13.39 -15.95
C ASN A 351 -4.15 13.47 -14.60
N THR A 352 -2.85 13.73 -14.60
CA THR A 352 -2.09 13.87 -13.36
C THR A 352 -2.02 15.34 -12.94
N VAL A 353 -2.38 15.60 -11.68
CA VAL A 353 -2.18 16.93 -11.09
C VAL A 353 -0.69 17.13 -10.87
N LYS A 354 -0.17 18.32 -11.19
CA LYS A 354 1.23 18.64 -10.90
C LYS A 354 1.47 18.56 -9.39
N LEU A 355 2.34 17.65 -8.97
CA LEU A 355 3.14 17.87 -7.78
C LEU A 355 4.01 19.12 -8.04
N PRO A 356 3.97 20.15 -7.18
CA PRO A 356 4.69 21.41 -7.41
C PRO A 356 6.22 21.28 -7.37
N ARG A 357 6.76 20.09 -7.06
CA ARG A 357 8.18 19.79 -7.28
C ARG A 357 8.41 19.52 -8.76
N LYS A 358 9.02 20.46 -9.47
CA LYS A 358 9.79 20.12 -10.69
C LYS A 358 10.71 18.97 -10.29
N ALA A 359 10.46 17.74 -10.75
CA ALA A 359 11.32 16.59 -10.46
C ALA A 359 12.77 16.96 -10.81
N SER A 360 13.53 17.30 -9.77
CA SER A 360 14.90 17.80 -9.87
C SER A 360 15.87 16.74 -9.37
N SER A 361 15.49 16.00 -8.34
CA SER A 361 16.27 14.86 -7.86
C SER A 361 16.10 13.64 -8.79
N ALA A 362 17.11 12.78 -8.79
CA ALA A 362 17.07 11.48 -9.47
C ALA A 362 15.94 10.60 -8.92
N TYR A 363 15.68 10.68 -7.61
CA TYR A 363 14.61 9.95 -6.94
C TYR A 363 13.23 10.36 -7.48
N ASP A 364 12.95 11.67 -7.57
CA ASP A 364 11.67 12.17 -8.09
C ASP A 364 11.43 11.75 -9.56
N ILE A 365 12.49 11.76 -10.38
CA ILE A 365 12.41 11.32 -11.77
C ILE A 365 12.13 9.81 -11.86
N ALA A 366 12.81 9.01 -11.04
CA ALA A 366 12.59 7.57 -10.97
C ALA A 366 11.19 7.23 -10.47
N PHE A 367 10.72 7.93 -9.44
CA PHE A 367 9.37 7.80 -8.92
C PHE A 367 8.33 8.18 -9.98
N SER A 368 8.53 9.29 -10.69
CA SER A 368 7.66 9.72 -11.80
C SER A 368 7.58 8.67 -12.90
N LYS A 369 8.68 7.97 -13.21
CA LYS A 369 8.69 6.86 -14.18
C LYS A 369 7.84 5.68 -13.72
N LEU A 370 7.85 5.35 -12.43
CA LEU A 370 7.00 4.29 -11.87
C LEU A 370 5.52 4.69 -11.87
N THR A 371 5.21 5.93 -11.49
CA THR A 371 3.83 6.42 -11.49
C THR A 371 3.27 6.62 -12.90
N ASP A 372 4.13 6.61 -13.93
CA ASP A 372 3.77 6.67 -15.35
C ASP A 372 3.93 5.31 -16.08
N SER A 373 3.91 4.22 -15.32
CA SER A 373 4.10 2.84 -15.81
C SER A 373 2.84 1.99 -15.65
N VAL A 374 2.92 0.70 -16.02
CA VAL A 374 1.86 -0.30 -15.74
C VAL A 374 1.39 -0.35 -14.27
N LEU A 375 2.20 0.11 -13.31
CA LEU A 375 1.81 0.21 -11.90
C LEU A 375 0.71 1.24 -11.65
N SER A 376 0.62 2.30 -12.47
CA SER A 376 -0.39 3.35 -12.31
C SER A 376 -1.80 2.84 -12.53
N THR A 377 -1.95 1.74 -13.28
CA THR A 377 -3.25 1.18 -13.66
C THR A 377 -4.07 0.74 -12.44
N GLY A 378 -3.43 0.38 -11.33
CA GLY A 378 -4.10 -0.25 -10.17
C GLY A 378 -4.28 -1.77 -10.32
N MET A 379 -3.99 -2.35 -11.49
CA MET A 379 -4.11 -3.80 -11.71
C MET A 379 -3.02 -4.61 -11.00
N LEU A 380 -1.87 -3.98 -10.72
CA LEU A 380 -0.68 -4.62 -10.16
C LEU A 380 -0.47 -4.24 -8.69
N PRO A 381 0.10 -5.14 -7.87
CA PRO A 381 0.50 -4.79 -6.52
C PRO A 381 1.52 -3.65 -6.53
N ALA A 382 1.23 -2.56 -5.83
CA ALA A 382 2.08 -1.39 -5.73
C ALA A 382 2.42 -1.09 -4.27
N THR A 383 3.18 -2.00 -3.64
CA THR A 383 3.51 -1.95 -2.21
C THR A 383 4.15 -0.63 -1.78
N PHE A 384 4.95 0.02 -2.63
CA PHE A 384 5.55 1.32 -2.31
C PHE A 384 4.53 2.49 -2.22
N MET A 385 3.38 2.39 -2.91
CA MET A 385 2.27 3.35 -2.76
C MET A 385 1.38 3.03 -1.56
N GLN A 386 1.37 1.78 -1.10
CA GLN A 386 0.56 1.29 0.02
C GLN A 386 1.30 1.36 1.37
N ALA A 387 2.64 1.41 1.38
CA ALA A 387 3.53 1.19 2.52
C ALA A 387 3.32 2.08 3.77
N ASN A 388 2.48 3.12 3.71
CA ASN A 388 2.18 3.99 4.84
C ASN A 388 0.69 3.99 5.26
N ILE A 389 -0.19 3.27 4.56
CA ILE A 389 -1.65 3.35 4.78
C ILE A 389 -2.31 1.97 4.88
N TYR A 390 -1.86 0.97 4.09
CA TYR A 390 -2.47 -0.36 4.07
C TYR A 390 -1.40 -1.44 4.02
N ASP A 391 -1.57 -2.50 4.82
CA ASP A 391 -0.77 -3.73 4.73
C ASP A 391 -1.42 -4.77 3.80
N PHE A 392 -2.28 -4.31 2.87
CA PHE A 392 -3.17 -5.11 2.05
C PHE A 392 -3.11 -4.76 0.56
N ASP A 393 -3.10 -5.78 -0.29
CA ASP A 393 -3.05 -5.63 -1.74
C ASP A 393 -4.42 -5.31 -2.34
N LEU A 394 -4.65 -4.03 -2.62
CA LEU A 394 -5.85 -3.52 -3.29
C LEU A 394 -5.87 -3.74 -4.82
N SER A 395 -4.82 -4.33 -5.40
CA SER A 395 -4.69 -4.39 -6.85
C SER A 395 -5.76 -5.24 -7.53
N GLY A 396 -6.03 -4.99 -8.81
CA GLY A 396 -6.96 -5.79 -9.61
C GLY A 396 -6.65 -7.30 -9.63
N LEU A 397 -5.36 -7.69 -9.59
CA LEU A 397 -4.91 -9.07 -9.45
C LEU A 397 -4.95 -9.59 -8.00
N GLY A 398 -4.88 -8.69 -7.03
CA GLY A 398 -4.85 -8.93 -5.59
C GLY A 398 -6.24 -9.09 -4.97
N GLY A 399 -6.40 -8.61 -3.74
CA GLY A 399 -7.65 -8.73 -2.99
C GLY A 399 -7.84 -10.09 -2.30
N ASP A 400 -6.83 -10.62 -1.59
CA ASP A 400 -6.99 -11.85 -0.81
C ASP A 400 -7.97 -11.62 0.37
N GLU A 401 -8.88 -12.55 0.63
CA GLU A 401 -9.81 -12.43 1.76
C GLU A 401 -9.09 -12.68 3.10
N GLY A 402 -9.54 -11.99 4.15
CA GLY A 402 -9.09 -12.25 5.53
C GLY A 402 -7.71 -11.70 5.87
N GLN A 403 -7.12 -10.85 5.03
CA GLN A 403 -5.87 -10.17 5.35
C GLN A 403 -6.15 -8.96 6.25
N PRO A 404 -5.35 -8.74 7.31
CA PRO A 404 -5.45 -7.54 8.12
C PRO A 404 -5.14 -6.32 7.25
N THR A 405 -6.03 -5.34 7.25
CA THR A 405 -5.88 -4.12 6.43
C THR A 405 -4.86 -3.13 7.01
N GLY A 406 -4.42 -3.35 8.25
CA GLY A 406 -3.66 -2.38 9.04
C GLY A 406 -4.53 -1.30 9.70
N LEU A 407 -5.83 -1.28 9.42
CA LEU A 407 -6.79 -0.35 9.99
C LEU A 407 -7.61 -0.97 11.11
N GLU A 408 -8.13 -0.11 11.98
CA GLU A 408 -9.18 -0.44 12.93
C GLU A 408 -10.54 -0.09 12.32
N THR A 409 -11.53 -0.96 12.52
CA THR A 409 -12.95 -0.65 12.30
C THR A 409 -13.73 -0.75 13.61
N PHE A 410 -14.99 -0.36 13.58
CA PHE A 410 -15.89 -0.44 14.71
C PHE A 410 -16.89 -1.59 14.54
N THR A 411 -17.10 -2.36 15.60
CA THR A 411 -18.19 -3.35 15.67
C THR A 411 -18.98 -3.16 16.96
N ILE A 412 -20.17 -3.78 17.01
CA ILE A 412 -21.05 -3.73 18.18
C ILE A 412 -20.84 -4.98 19.01
N GLU A 413 -20.47 -4.79 20.27
CA GLU A 413 -20.42 -5.85 21.27
C GLU A 413 -21.73 -5.89 22.07
N ASN A 414 -22.16 -7.09 22.47
CA ASN A 414 -23.41 -7.34 23.19
C ASN A 414 -24.65 -6.71 22.50
N PRO A 415 -24.91 -7.02 21.21
CA PRO A 415 -26.06 -6.47 20.52
C PRO A 415 -27.37 -6.90 21.20
N LEU A 416 -28.37 -6.01 21.15
CA LEU A 416 -29.72 -6.20 21.72
C LEU A 416 -29.72 -6.42 23.25
N THR A 417 -28.76 -5.82 23.97
CA THR A 417 -28.73 -5.77 25.44
C THR A 417 -28.45 -4.34 25.92
N ASP A 418 -28.70 -4.06 27.21
CA ASP A 418 -28.37 -2.76 27.79
C ASP A 418 -26.87 -2.56 27.99
N GLU A 419 -26.07 -3.61 27.79
CA GLU A 419 -24.59 -3.61 27.77
C GLU A 419 -24.01 -3.36 26.37
N MET A 420 -24.86 -3.04 25.40
CA MET A 420 -24.46 -2.74 24.02
C MET A 420 -23.42 -1.60 24.00
N ARG A 421 -22.30 -1.84 23.31
CA ARG A 421 -21.23 -0.85 23.15
C ARG A 421 -20.50 -1.01 21.83
N VAL A 422 -19.95 0.11 21.36
CA VAL A 422 -19.10 0.13 20.16
C VAL A 422 -17.66 -0.14 20.58
N ILE A 423 -17.04 -1.15 19.99
CA ILE A 423 -15.64 -1.50 20.22
C ILE A 423 -14.84 -1.35 18.93
N LYS A 424 -13.55 -1.05 19.07
CA LYS A 424 -12.59 -1.07 17.97
C LYS A 424 -12.07 -2.48 17.78
N VAL A 425 -12.01 -2.94 16.54
CA VAL A 425 -11.46 -4.24 16.16
C VAL A 425 -10.58 -4.08 14.92
N PRO A 426 -9.57 -4.94 14.70
CA PRO A 426 -8.83 -4.97 13.45
C PRO A 426 -9.78 -5.18 12.26
N ALA A 427 -9.60 -4.39 11.19
CA ALA A 427 -10.35 -4.54 9.96
C ALA A 427 -9.65 -5.55 9.04
N PHE A 428 -10.43 -6.47 8.47
CA PHE A 428 -9.96 -7.50 7.54
C PHE A 428 -10.55 -7.27 6.15
N SER A 429 -9.78 -7.62 5.12
CA SER A 429 -10.23 -7.56 3.74
C SER A 429 -11.37 -8.56 3.49
N GLN A 430 -12.37 -8.11 2.73
CA GLN A 430 -13.47 -8.96 2.26
C GLN A 430 -13.13 -9.56 0.90
N SER A 431 -13.68 -10.74 0.61
CA SER A 431 -13.58 -11.35 -0.72
C SER A 431 -14.25 -10.47 -1.79
N SER A 432 -13.62 -10.40 -2.96
CA SER A 432 -14.20 -9.80 -4.17
C SER A 432 -14.39 -10.84 -5.27
N LYS A 433 -15.08 -10.44 -6.35
CA LYS A 433 -15.43 -11.27 -7.50
C LYS A 433 -14.42 -11.17 -8.64
N ASN A 434 -13.22 -10.64 -8.39
CA ASN A 434 -12.18 -10.42 -9.40
C ASN A 434 -11.36 -11.66 -9.75
N LYS A 435 -11.23 -12.62 -8.83
CA LYS A 435 -10.40 -13.81 -9.01
C LYS A 435 -11.14 -14.93 -9.72
N PRO A 436 -10.51 -15.63 -10.67
CA PRO A 436 -11.12 -16.81 -11.26
C PRO A 436 -11.12 -17.94 -10.23
N TYR A 437 -12.04 -18.89 -10.37
CA TYR A 437 -12.12 -20.05 -9.50
C TYR A 437 -12.54 -21.29 -10.30
N LEU A 438 -12.15 -22.47 -9.83
CA LEU A 438 -12.67 -23.75 -10.31
C LEU A 438 -13.79 -24.21 -9.38
N LYS A 439 -14.76 -24.97 -9.91
CA LYS A 439 -15.89 -25.52 -9.12
C LYS A 439 -15.43 -26.41 -7.96
N GLU A 440 -14.31 -27.09 -8.13
CA GLU A 440 -13.61 -27.81 -7.06
C GLU A 440 -12.68 -26.79 -6.41
N GLU A 441 -13.14 -26.11 -5.35
CA GLU A 441 -12.46 -24.97 -4.74
C GLU A 441 -10.97 -25.27 -4.43
N LYS A 442 -10.09 -24.61 -5.17
CA LYS A 442 -8.66 -24.53 -4.90
C LYS A 442 -8.30 -23.05 -4.83
N GLU A 443 -7.48 -22.67 -3.86
CA GLU A 443 -6.85 -21.36 -3.83
C GLU A 443 -5.91 -21.25 -5.04
N ILE A 444 -6.14 -20.26 -5.91
CA ILE A 444 -5.37 -20.07 -7.14
C ILE A 444 -4.39 -18.92 -6.90
N ALA A 445 -3.10 -19.23 -6.80
CA ALA A 445 -2.07 -18.22 -6.66
C ALA A 445 -1.78 -17.55 -8.01
N VAL A 446 -1.80 -16.20 -8.04
CA VAL A 446 -1.50 -15.40 -9.24
C VAL A 446 -0.08 -15.67 -9.76
N THR A 447 0.86 -15.98 -8.86
CA THR A 447 2.27 -16.29 -9.19
C THR A 447 2.43 -17.41 -10.19
N ASP A 448 1.57 -18.42 -10.10
CA ASP A 448 1.64 -19.63 -10.92
C ASP A 448 1.35 -19.30 -12.40
N TYR A 449 0.75 -18.14 -12.66
CA TYR A 449 0.36 -17.65 -13.98
C TYR A 449 1.09 -16.35 -14.39
N SER A 450 2.18 -16.00 -13.71
CA SER A 450 2.99 -14.82 -14.05
C SER A 450 3.48 -14.84 -15.51
N SER A 451 3.79 -16.03 -16.04
CA SER A 451 4.24 -16.22 -17.41
C SER A 451 3.15 -15.87 -18.44
N GLU A 452 1.91 -16.27 -18.16
CA GLU A 452 0.72 -15.98 -18.96
C GLU A 452 0.40 -14.49 -18.97
N ILE A 453 0.47 -13.84 -17.80
CA ILE A 453 0.25 -12.39 -17.69
C ILE A 453 1.28 -11.64 -18.54
N ILE A 454 2.57 -11.97 -18.41
CA ILE A 454 3.64 -11.33 -19.19
C ILE A 454 3.48 -11.60 -20.69
N LYS A 455 3.10 -12.82 -21.07
CA LYS A 455 2.81 -13.19 -22.45
C LYS A 455 1.67 -12.34 -23.03
N GLY A 456 0.53 -12.29 -22.34
CA GLY A 456 -0.62 -11.51 -22.76
C GLY A 456 -0.33 -10.01 -22.87
N PHE A 457 0.44 -9.47 -21.92
CA PHE A 457 0.90 -8.08 -21.98
C PHE A 457 1.74 -7.83 -23.24
N ARG A 458 2.75 -8.67 -23.48
CA ARG A 458 3.65 -8.53 -24.63
C ARG A 458 2.88 -8.61 -25.95
N GLU A 459 1.99 -9.58 -26.10
CA GLU A 459 1.21 -9.78 -27.33
C GLU A 459 0.31 -8.58 -27.62
N MET A 460 -0.42 -8.08 -26.60
CA MET A 460 -1.32 -6.95 -26.77
C MET A 460 -0.57 -5.65 -27.04
N TYR A 461 0.49 -5.37 -26.29
CA TYR A 461 1.34 -4.20 -26.54
C TYR A 461 1.90 -4.22 -27.96
N THR A 462 2.41 -5.37 -28.39
CA THR A 462 2.96 -5.56 -29.74
C THR A 462 1.89 -5.32 -30.81
N LEU A 463 0.67 -5.80 -30.62
CA LEU A 463 -0.46 -5.54 -31.52
C LEU A 463 -0.74 -4.04 -31.65
N LEU A 464 -0.75 -3.32 -30.53
CA LEU A 464 -1.00 -1.88 -30.48
C LEU A 464 0.15 -1.10 -31.14
N LEU A 465 1.40 -1.50 -30.90
CA LEU A 465 2.59 -0.93 -31.55
C LEU A 465 2.55 -1.08 -33.08
N HIS A 466 2.19 -2.26 -33.60
CA HIS A 466 2.06 -2.49 -35.04
C HIS A 466 0.98 -1.62 -35.69
N ASN A 467 -0.08 -1.28 -34.96
CA ASN A 467 -1.20 -0.47 -35.43
C ASN A 467 -1.12 1.01 -34.98
N LYS A 468 0.04 1.47 -34.47
CA LYS A 468 0.25 2.81 -33.92
C LYS A 468 -0.20 3.97 -34.82
N LYS A 469 0.00 3.86 -36.14
CA LYS A 469 -0.43 4.90 -37.10
C LYS A 469 -1.94 5.06 -37.15
N GLU A 470 -2.68 3.95 -37.06
CA GLU A 470 -4.14 3.95 -37.06
C GLU A 470 -4.68 4.45 -35.72
N LEU A 471 -4.07 4.02 -34.60
CA LEU A 471 -4.39 4.53 -33.25
C LEU A 471 -4.32 6.06 -33.19
N LEU A 472 -3.28 6.67 -33.78
CA LEU A 472 -3.07 8.12 -33.78
C LEU A 472 -3.88 8.88 -34.84
N SER A 473 -4.63 8.20 -35.70
CA SER A 473 -5.39 8.85 -36.76
C SER A 473 -6.66 9.52 -36.22
N GLN A 474 -7.14 10.58 -36.89
CA GLN A 474 -8.39 11.26 -36.49
C GLN A 474 -9.64 10.39 -36.59
N ASN A 475 -9.58 9.32 -37.39
CA ASN A 475 -10.64 8.31 -37.51
C ASN A 475 -10.28 7.03 -36.71
N GLY A 476 -9.22 7.08 -35.90
CA GLY A 476 -8.74 5.98 -35.09
C GLY A 476 -9.56 5.82 -33.81
N PRO A 477 -9.46 4.65 -33.15
CA PRO A 477 -10.27 4.38 -31.96
C PRO A 477 -9.90 5.27 -30.76
N ILE A 478 -8.66 5.78 -30.70
CA ILE A 478 -8.24 6.69 -29.63
C ILE A 478 -9.00 8.03 -29.74
N TYR A 479 -9.30 8.50 -30.95
CA TYR A 479 -9.96 9.79 -31.14
C TYR A 479 -11.41 9.83 -30.63
N LEU A 480 -12.03 8.66 -30.43
CA LEU A 480 -13.36 8.53 -29.83
C LEU A 480 -13.39 9.08 -28.40
N PHE A 481 -12.29 8.93 -27.66
CA PHE A 481 -12.19 9.39 -26.27
C PHE A 481 -12.16 10.92 -26.11
N LYS A 482 -12.11 11.68 -27.21
CA LYS A 482 -12.01 13.14 -27.16
C LYS A 482 -13.33 13.78 -26.74
N GLY A 483 -13.30 14.56 -25.67
CA GLY A 483 -14.47 15.25 -25.13
C GLY A 483 -15.28 14.41 -24.14
N ASP A 484 -14.82 13.19 -23.80
CA ASP A 484 -15.44 12.37 -22.77
C ASP A 484 -15.33 13.03 -21.40
N LYS A 485 -16.31 12.73 -20.54
CA LYS A 485 -16.32 13.16 -19.14
C LYS A 485 -15.69 12.07 -18.27
N VAL A 486 -14.57 12.37 -17.62
CA VAL A 486 -13.83 11.42 -16.76
C VAL A 486 -13.77 11.90 -15.31
N ARG A 487 -13.89 10.97 -14.35
CA ARG A 487 -13.81 11.29 -12.91
C ARG A 487 -12.37 11.64 -12.56
N ILE A 488 -12.18 12.63 -11.70
CA ILE A 488 -10.87 12.99 -11.14
C ILE A 488 -10.87 12.68 -9.64
N ILE A 489 -9.97 11.80 -9.22
CA ILE A 489 -9.81 11.41 -7.81
C ILE A 489 -8.68 12.26 -7.21
N LEU A 490 -9.04 13.35 -6.54
CA LEU A 490 -8.07 14.23 -5.87
C LEU A 490 -7.55 13.65 -4.56
N ARG A 491 -8.40 12.87 -3.86
CA ARG A 491 -8.07 12.13 -2.65
C ARG A 491 -8.80 10.80 -2.67
N SER A 492 -8.20 9.79 -2.02
CA SER A 492 -8.83 8.48 -1.85
C SER A 492 -10.18 8.60 -1.15
N THR A 493 -11.17 7.83 -1.64
CA THR A 493 -12.49 7.69 -1.02
C THR A 493 -12.39 7.38 0.48
N GLN A 494 -11.43 6.56 0.92
CA GLN A 494 -11.30 6.20 2.33
C GLN A 494 -11.12 7.42 3.25
N VAL A 495 -10.40 8.46 2.79
CA VAL A 495 -10.24 9.69 3.55
C VAL A 495 -11.61 10.34 3.79
N TYR A 496 -12.42 10.42 2.74
CA TYR A 496 -13.77 10.98 2.83
C TYR A 496 -14.72 10.12 3.67
N SER A 497 -14.70 8.80 3.50
CA SER A 497 -15.49 7.88 4.33
C SER A 497 -15.12 8.00 5.81
N THR A 498 -13.83 8.18 6.12
CA THR A 498 -13.38 8.40 7.51
C THR A 498 -13.95 9.70 8.09
N PHE A 499 -14.00 10.79 7.31
CA PHE A 499 -14.64 12.04 7.74
C PHE A 499 -16.15 11.88 7.92
N LEU A 500 -16.84 11.21 7.00
CA LEU A 500 -18.27 10.93 7.09
C LEU A 500 -18.60 10.12 8.35
N ASP A 501 -17.94 8.99 8.55
CA ASP A 501 -18.15 8.08 9.69
C ASP A 501 -17.81 8.75 11.03
N SER A 502 -16.76 9.60 11.03
CA SER A 502 -16.41 10.40 12.21
C SER A 502 -17.45 11.47 12.49
N SER A 503 -18.07 12.04 11.45
CA SER A 503 -19.12 13.06 11.58
C SER A 503 -20.41 12.54 12.22
N PHE A 504 -20.60 11.22 12.27
CA PHE A 504 -21.72 10.56 12.96
C PHE A 504 -21.43 10.26 14.44
N HIS A 505 -20.31 10.73 15.00
CA HIS A 505 -20.08 10.64 16.44
C HIS A 505 -21.04 11.56 17.21
N PRO A 506 -21.63 11.13 18.34
CA PRO A 506 -22.63 11.90 19.07
C PRO A 506 -22.22 13.34 19.43
N ASP A 507 -20.93 13.59 19.68
CA ASP A 507 -20.44 14.94 19.98
C ASP A 507 -20.55 15.93 18.82
N TYR A 508 -20.41 15.46 17.57
CA TYR A 508 -20.60 16.29 16.38
C TYR A 508 -22.08 16.38 15.96
N LEU A 509 -22.94 15.54 16.53
CA LEU A 509 -24.38 15.52 16.24
C LEU A 509 -25.18 16.49 17.13
N LYS A 510 -24.55 17.06 18.17
CA LYS A 510 -25.14 18.06 19.08
C LYS A 510 -25.14 19.46 18.48
N ASP A 511 -24.09 19.81 17.72
CA ASP A 511 -23.84 21.15 17.20
C ASP A 511 -23.22 21.09 15.80
N GLY A 512 -23.87 21.75 14.84
CA GLY A 512 -23.46 21.83 13.44
C GLY A 512 -22.13 22.55 13.25
N TYR A 513 -21.77 23.48 14.16
CA TYR A 513 -20.46 24.11 14.16
C TYR A 513 -19.34 23.10 14.47
N GLU A 514 -19.54 22.21 15.43
CA GLU A 514 -18.55 21.18 15.76
C GLU A 514 -18.39 20.16 14.64
N ARG A 515 -19.49 19.76 13.97
CA ARG A 515 -19.43 18.93 12.76
C ARG A 515 -18.65 19.61 11.63
N GLU A 516 -18.89 20.90 11.40
CA GLU A 516 -18.16 21.69 10.40
C GLU A 516 -16.68 21.80 10.76
N ARG A 517 -16.34 22.03 12.04
CA ARG A 517 -14.96 22.09 12.50
C ARG A 517 -14.21 20.80 12.25
N LEU A 518 -14.83 19.64 12.45
CA LEU A 518 -14.25 18.35 12.10
C LEU A 518 -13.93 18.28 10.60
N ILE A 519 -14.88 18.63 9.74
CA ILE A 519 -14.69 18.53 8.29
C ILE A 519 -13.65 19.54 7.79
N ASN A 520 -13.55 20.71 8.44
CA ASN A 520 -12.54 21.72 8.13
C ASN A 520 -11.09 21.28 8.40
N PHE A 521 -10.85 20.11 9.03
CA PHE A 521 -9.50 19.52 9.06
C PHE A 521 -8.97 19.18 7.66
N LEU A 522 -9.83 19.03 6.64
CA LEU A 522 -9.40 18.90 5.25
C LEU A 522 -8.52 20.08 4.78
N TRP A 523 -8.69 21.27 5.36
CA TRP A 523 -7.86 22.43 5.06
C TRP A 523 -6.40 22.27 5.50
N ILE A 524 -6.10 21.39 6.45
CA ILE A 524 -4.71 21.06 6.82
C ILE A 524 -3.99 20.41 5.63
N GLY A 525 -4.72 19.64 4.82
CA GLY A 525 -4.18 19.01 3.61
C GLY A 525 -3.59 20.01 2.61
N LYS A 526 -3.98 21.29 2.69
CA LYS A 526 -3.40 22.37 1.88
C LYS A 526 -1.89 22.54 2.09
N GLU A 527 -1.39 22.33 3.30
CA GLU A 527 0.04 22.52 3.59
C GLU A 527 0.91 21.54 2.80
N ASN A 528 0.40 20.32 2.58
CA ASN A 528 1.07 19.26 1.84
C ASN A 528 0.75 19.29 0.34
N HIS A 529 -0.48 19.69 -0.03
CA HIS A 529 -0.98 19.75 -1.41
C HIS A 529 -1.66 21.09 -1.70
N PRO A 530 -0.89 22.19 -1.82
CA PRO A 530 -1.44 23.52 -2.08
C PRO A 530 -2.22 23.61 -3.40
N GLU A 531 -1.91 22.75 -4.37
CA GLU A 531 -2.60 22.62 -5.65
C GLU A 531 -4.09 22.27 -5.51
N TYR A 532 -4.49 21.58 -4.44
CA TYR A 532 -5.88 21.15 -4.20
C TYR A 532 -6.71 22.19 -3.45
N GLN A 533 -6.13 23.35 -3.11
CA GLN A 533 -6.81 24.36 -2.29
C GLN A 533 -8.20 24.74 -2.82
N ASP A 534 -8.33 24.87 -4.14
CA ASP A 534 -9.57 25.31 -4.78
C ASP A 534 -10.67 24.25 -4.73
N ALA A 535 -10.31 22.97 -4.54
CA ALA A 535 -11.25 21.86 -4.42
C ALA A 535 -11.78 21.65 -3.00
N ILE A 536 -11.01 22.03 -1.96
CA ILE A 536 -11.31 21.70 -0.55
C ILE A 536 -12.72 22.12 -0.12
N MET A 537 -13.19 23.26 -0.58
CA MET A 537 -14.52 23.73 -0.21
C MET A 537 -15.67 22.87 -0.78
N TYR A 538 -15.48 22.32 -1.98
CA TYR A 538 -16.43 21.42 -2.62
C TYR A 538 -16.41 20.08 -1.89
N GLU A 539 -15.21 19.61 -1.50
CA GLU A 539 -15.05 18.43 -0.65
C GLU A 539 -15.83 18.59 0.67
N CYS A 540 -15.67 19.71 1.37
CA CYS A 540 -16.38 19.98 2.62
C CYS A 540 -17.91 20.00 2.41
N ARG A 541 -18.39 20.61 1.33
CA ARG A 541 -19.83 20.69 1.00
C ARG A 541 -20.43 19.29 0.81
N ASP A 542 -19.80 18.46 0.00
CA ASP A 542 -20.34 17.14 -0.32
C ASP A 542 -20.35 16.23 0.92
N ILE A 543 -19.30 16.26 1.74
CA ILE A 543 -19.25 15.50 3.01
C ILE A 543 -20.31 16.00 3.99
N LEU A 544 -20.54 17.31 4.08
CA LEU A 544 -21.62 17.85 4.91
C LEU A 544 -23.00 17.35 4.45
N ASN A 545 -23.20 17.17 3.15
CA ASN A 545 -24.39 16.60 2.54
C ASN A 545 -24.48 15.06 2.63
N GLY A 546 -23.46 14.40 3.16
CA GLY A 546 -23.41 12.93 3.31
C GLY A 546 -22.92 12.18 2.08
N ASP A 547 -22.30 12.86 1.11
CA ASP A 547 -21.77 12.28 -0.11
C ASP A 547 -20.24 12.26 -0.14
N ILE A 548 -19.67 11.33 -0.90
CA ILE A 548 -18.26 11.34 -1.27
C ILE A 548 -18.06 12.42 -2.35
N PRO A 549 -17.08 13.33 -2.20
CA PRO A 549 -16.82 14.38 -3.19
C PRO A 549 -16.60 13.85 -4.61
N TYR A 550 -17.22 14.50 -5.59
CA TYR A 550 -17.13 14.11 -7.00
C TYR A 550 -16.60 15.25 -7.89
N PHE A 551 -15.42 15.02 -8.47
CA PHE A 551 -14.82 15.92 -9.46
C PHE A 551 -14.68 15.23 -10.80
N TYR A 552 -14.66 16.02 -11.88
CA TYR A 552 -14.47 15.52 -13.22
C TYR A 552 -13.72 16.52 -14.10
N CYS A 553 -13.22 16.03 -15.24
CA CYS A 553 -12.79 16.87 -16.34
C CYS A 553 -13.34 16.34 -17.67
N TYR A 554 -13.29 17.18 -18.70
CA TYR A 554 -13.44 16.74 -20.08
C TYR A 554 -12.06 16.38 -20.62
N THR A 555 -11.94 15.27 -21.35
CA THR A 555 -10.61 14.77 -21.78
C THR A 555 -9.85 15.75 -22.69
N ASP A 556 -10.54 16.65 -23.39
CA ASP A 556 -9.96 17.70 -24.22
C ASP A 556 -9.85 19.07 -23.52
N SER A 557 -10.04 19.11 -22.20
CA SER A 557 -9.92 20.29 -21.34
C SER A 557 -8.83 20.11 -20.27
N SER A 558 -8.27 21.22 -19.81
CA SER A 558 -7.37 21.31 -18.65
C SER A 558 -8.08 21.81 -17.38
N ASP A 559 -9.40 22.00 -17.44
CA ASP A 559 -10.18 22.56 -16.34
C ASP A 559 -10.67 21.45 -15.39
N LEU A 560 -10.79 21.79 -14.11
CA LEU A 560 -11.39 20.93 -13.09
C LEU A 560 -12.84 21.37 -12.84
N TYR A 561 -13.76 20.41 -12.86
CA TYR A 561 -15.18 20.65 -12.69
C TYR A 561 -15.73 19.93 -11.46
N HIS A 562 -16.74 20.55 -10.88
CA HIS A 562 -17.66 20.00 -9.92
C HIS A 562 -19.08 20.03 -10.55
N PRO A 563 -20.02 19.17 -10.16
CA PRO A 563 -21.40 19.21 -10.66
C PRO A 563 -22.09 20.59 -10.56
N ILE A 564 -21.68 21.43 -9.60
CA ILE A 564 -22.24 22.78 -9.41
C ILE A 564 -21.52 23.88 -10.20
N GLY A 565 -20.42 23.57 -10.90
CA GLY A 565 -19.67 24.54 -11.70
C GLY A 565 -18.20 24.22 -11.87
N ILE A 566 -17.48 25.11 -12.54
CA ILE A 566 -16.04 25.04 -12.72
C ILE A 566 -15.35 25.30 -11.38
N VAL A 567 -14.48 24.39 -10.95
CA VAL A 567 -13.66 24.55 -9.74
C VAL A 567 -12.47 25.44 -10.04
N LYS A 568 -11.75 25.16 -11.13
CA LYS A 568 -10.59 25.94 -11.55
C LYS A 568 -10.29 25.77 -13.03
N HIS A 569 -10.04 26.88 -13.71
CA HIS A 569 -9.51 26.87 -15.07
C HIS A 569 -8.01 26.52 -15.09
N ASN A 570 -7.57 25.76 -16.10
CA ASN A 570 -6.18 25.32 -16.26
C ASN A 570 -5.60 24.67 -14.99
N PHE A 571 -6.40 23.82 -14.35
CA PHE A 571 -5.98 23.04 -13.19
C PHE A 571 -4.87 22.05 -13.59
N PHE A 572 -5.02 21.43 -14.77
CA PHE A 572 -4.02 20.55 -15.37
C PHE A 572 -3.13 21.29 -16.36
N TYR A 573 -1.90 20.79 -16.58
CA TYR A 573 -0.95 21.42 -17.52
C TYR A 573 -1.35 21.24 -18.98
N GLU A 574 -1.89 20.07 -19.30
CA GLU A 574 -2.43 19.72 -20.60
C GLU A 574 -3.71 18.90 -20.40
N SER A 575 -4.48 18.69 -21.46
CA SER A 575 -5.67 17.84 -21.40
C SER A 575 -5.29 16.36 -21.39
N SER A 576 -6.08 15.50 -20.76
CA SER A 576 -5.75 14.06 -20.69
C SER A 576 -5.75 13.39 -22.06
N PHE A 577 -6.54 13.89 -23.02
CA PHE A 577 -6.50 13.45 -24.40
C PHE A 577 -5.16 13.74 -25.08
N ASN A 578 -4.53 14.89 -24.81
CA ASN A 578 -3.20 15.16 -25.34
C ASN A 578 -2.15 14.25 -24.69
N SER A 579 -2.22 14.04 -23.37
CA SER A 579 -1.36 13.08 -22.66
C SER A 579 -1.52 11.66 -23.20
N LEU A 580 -2.74 11.25 -23.54
CA LEU A 580 -3.05 9.96 -24.18
C LEU A 580 -2.38 9.85 -25.56
N LEU A 581 -2.48 10.89 -26.39
CA LEU A 581 -1.81 10.90 -27.69
C LEU A 581 -0.28 10.84 -27.55
N GLU A 582 0.30 11.55 -26.60
CA GLU A 582 1.74 11.47 -26.31
C GLU A 582 2.14 10.08 -25.82
N LYS A 583 1.37 9.45 -24.93
CA LYS A 583 1.60 8.05 -24.50
C LYS A 583 1.65 7.10 -25.70
N VAL A 584 0.65 7.17 -26.58
CA VAL A 584 0.61 6.35 -27.80
C VAL A 584 1.77 6.68 -28.75
N LYS A 585 2.24 7.94 -28.82
CA LYS A 585 3.45 8.30 -29.60
C LYS A 585 4.72 7.73 -29.00
N MET A 586 4.79 7.54 -27.69
CA MET A 586 5.98 7.03 -27.00
C MET A 586 6.13 5.51 -27.07
N ILE A 587 5.04 4.74 -27.29
CA ILE A 587 5.15 3.26 -27.34
C ILE A 587 6.17 2.79 -28.39
N ASN A 588 7.06 1.89 -27.97
CA ASN A 588 8.13 1.31 -28.78
C ASN A 588 8.70 0.07 -28.05
N GLU A 589 9.68 -0.61 -28.66
CA GLU A 589 10.28 -1.84 -28.07
C GLU A 589 11.04 -1.60 -26.75
N GLU A 590 11.66 -0.42 -26.57
CA GLU A 590 12.34 -0.06 -25.33
C GLU A 590 11.32 0.14 -24.19
N ASP A 591 10.22 0.85 -24.46
CA ASP A 591 9.12 1.01 -23.51
C ASP A 591 8.47 -0.34 -23.19
N LEU A 592 8.20 -1.19 -24.19
CA LEU A 592 7.69 -2.55 -23.96
C LEU A 592 8.53 -3.33 -22.95
N ASN A 593 9.86 -3.36 -23.15
CA ASN A 593 10.75 -4.10 -22.27
C ASN A 593 10.81 -3.48 -20.86
N PHE A 594 10.78 -2.15 -20.77
CA PHE A 594 10.70 -1.45 -19.49
C PHE A 594 9.41 -1.77 -18.72
N GLN A 595 8.25 -1.74 -19.38
CA GLN A 595 6.98 -2.09 -18.75
C GLN A 595 6.93 -3.56 -18.31
N ILE A 596 7.53 -4.48 -19.08
CA ILE A 596 7.64 -5.89 -18.71
C ILE A 596 8.54 -6.08 -17.49
N GLU A 597 9.65 -5.34 -17.39
CA GLU A 597 10.52 -5.36 -16.20
C GLU A 597 9.74 -4.92 -14.95
N ILE A 598 8.97 -3.84 -15.05
CA ILE A 598 8.13 -3.35 -13.96
C ILE A 598 7.05 -4.37 -13.57
N LEU A 599 6.32 -4.90 -14.56
CA LEU A 599 5.30 -5.94 -14.36
C LEU A 599 5.88 -7.15 -13.64
N THR A 600 7.05 -7.61 -14.07
CA THR A 600 7.73 -8.77 -13.51
C THR A 600 8.15 -8.51 -12.06
N ASN A 601 8.80 -7.37 -11.80
CA ASN A 601 9.27 -7.03 -10.46
C ASN A 601 8.12 -6.78 -9.47
N SER A 602 7.01 -6.20 -9.92
CA SER A 602 5.80 -6.00 -9.10
C SER A 602 5.19 -7.33 -8.63
N LEU A 603 4.98 -8.26 -9.57
CA LEU A 603 4.47 -9.59 -9.24
C LEU A 603 5.42 -10.34 -8.30
N LEU A 604 6.74 -10.23 -8.52
CA LEU A 604 7.73 -10.89 -7.68
C LEU A 604 7.79 -10.30 -6.25
N ALA A 605 7.71 -8.97 -6.10
CA ALA A 605 7.76 -8.30 -4.81
C ALA A 605 6.61 -8.70 -3.88
N GLN A 606 5.39 -8.85 -4.42
CA GLN A 606 4.21 -9.17 -3.61
C GLN A 606 4.21 -10.62 -3.10
N TYR A 607 4.68 -11.56 -3.92
CA TYR A 607 4.45 -12.97 -3.67
C TYR A 607 5.72 -13.75 -3.29
N SER A 608 6.87 -13.08 -3.20
CA SER A 608 8.10 -13.66 -2.66
C SER A 608 7.98 -14.12 -1.20
N ASN A 609 7.12 -13.47 -0.41
CA ASN A 609 6.96 -13.74 1.01
C ASN A 609 6.14 -15.00 1.31
N LYS A 610 5.30 -15.46 0.36
CA LYS A 610 4.56 -16.73 0.51
C LYS A 610 5.47 -17.96 0.32
N THR A 611 6.67 -17.77 -0.20
CA THR A 611 7.70 -18.81 -0.32
C THR A 611 8.80 -18.62 0.71
N HIS A 612 8.50 -18.78 2.00
CA HIS A 612 9.51 -19.16 3.02
C HIS A 612 10.08 -20.57 2.79
N SER A 613 9.99 -21.11 1.57
CA SER A 613 10.97 -22.09 1.16
C SER A 613 12.30 -21.34 1.17
N HIS A 614 13.11 -21.52 2.21
CA HIS A 614 14.51 -21.77 2.01
C HIS A 614 14.54 -22.76 0.86
N ALA A 615 14.66 -22.26 -0.38
CA ALA A 615 14.73 -23.08 -1.56
C ALA A 615 15.74 -24.15 -1.17
N ASN A 616 15.41 -25.41 -1.41
CA ASN A 616 16.36 -26.50 -1.30
C ASN A 616 17.48 -26.17 -2.29
N VAL A 617 18.38 -25.28 -1.87
CA VAL A 617 19.54 -24.86 -2.59
C VAL A 617 20.34 -26.14 -2.59
N SER A 618 20.46 -26.75 -3.76
CA SER A 618 21.32 -27.90 -3.93
C SER A 618 22.72 -27.44 -3.54
N ASN A 619 23.13 -27.80 -2.32
CA ASN A 619 24.48 -27.51 -1.84
C ASN A 619 25.44 -28.11 -2.87
N ARG A 620 26.13 -27.23 -3.59
CA ARG A 620 27.06 -27.66 -4.61
C ARG A 620 28.42 -27.71 -3.94
N VAL A 621 28.87 -28.91 -3.62
CA VAL A 621 30.25 -29.11 -3.21
C VAL A 621 31.13 -28.86 -4.43
N TYR A 622 31.81 -27.72 -4.46
CA TYR A 622 32.78 -27.44 -5.52
C TYR A 622 33.90 -28.48 -5.45
N ASN A 623 34.10 -29.23 -6.53
CA ASN A 623 35.18 -30.20 -6.62
C ASN A 623 36.50 -29.46 -6.93
N LEU A 624 37.21 -29.09 -5.86
CA LEU A 624 38.45 -28.31 -5.92
C LEU A 624 39.57 -29.02 -6.71
N ASP A 625 39.57 -30.36 -6.75
CA ASP A 625 40.58 -31.16 -7.47
C ASP A 625 40.46 -31.06 -8.99
N LYS A 626 39.29 -30.69 -9.51
CA LYS A 626 39.06 -30.45 -10.94
C LYS A 626 39.41 -29.03 -11.39
N ILE A 627 39.66 -28.11 -10.45
CA ILE A 627 39.98 -26.72 -10.72
C ILE A 627 41.50 -26.62 -10.94
N SER A 628 41.93 -26.90 -12.16
CA SER A 628 43.32 -26.74 -12.59
C SER A 628 43.42 -25.51 -13.50
N GLY A 629 44.16 -24.50 -13.06
CA GLY A 629 44.33 -23.26 -13.81
C GLY A 629 45.28 -22.28 -13.14
N ASN A 630 45.96 -21.46 -13.93
CA ASN A 630 46.72 -20.31 -13.43
C ASN A 630 45.73 -19.16 -13.15
N PHE A 631 45.49 -18.86 -11.87
CA PHE A 631 44.63 -17.76 -11.44
C PHE A 631 45.18 -16.41 -11.91
N ARG A 632 44.30 -15.55 -12.42
CA ARG A 632 44.66 -14.19 -12.86
C ARG A 632 43.77 -13.20 -12.12
N ARG A 633 44.37 -12.29 -11.35
CA ARG A 633 43.61 -11.24 -10.64
C ARG A 633 42.78 -10.40 -11.61
N GLU A 634 43.26 -10.31 -12.85
CA GLU A 634 42.63 -9.63 -13.97
C GLU A 634 41.25 -10.21 -14.31
N SER A 635 41.01 -11.53 -14.16
CA SER A 635 39.70 -12.14 -14.46
C SER A 635 38.60 -11.61 -13.53
N PHE A 636 38.89 -11.52 -12.23
CA PHE A 636 37.95 -10.98 -11.24
C PHE A 636 37.69 -9.48 -11.46
N LEU A 637 38.73 -8.72 -11.82
CA LEU A 637 38.56 -7.30 -12.12
C LEU A 637 37.69 -7.10 -13.37
N GLU A 638 37.88 -7.88 -14.43
CA GLU A 638 37.05 -7.84 -15.65
C GLU A 638 35.57 -8.15 -15.37
N VAL A 639 35.29 -9.18 -14.55
CA VAL A 639 33.91 -9.49 -14.14
C VAL A 639 33.31 -8.34 -13.33
N SER A 640 34.10 -7.74 -12.43
CA SER A 640 33.67 -6.60 -11.62
C SER A 640 33.37 -5.36 -12.47
N GLU A 641 34.24 -5.03 -13.44
CA GLU A 641 34.02 -3.93 -14.38
C GLU A 641 32.78 -4.15 -15.25
N LYS A 642 32.55 -5.38 -15.75
CA LYS A 642 31.35 -5.72 -16.52
C LYS A 642 30.07 -5.54 -15.71
N ILE A 643 30.09 -5.90 -14.42
CA ILE A 643 28.97 -5.65 -13.51
C ILE A 643 28.75 -4.15 -13.31
N ALA A 644 29.83 -3.39 -13.09
CA ALA A 644 29.77 -1.94 -12.93
C ALA A 644 29.19 -1.24 -14.16
N ASP A 645 29.53 -1.70 -15.36
CA ASP A 645 29.00 -1.14 -16.60
C ASP A 645 27.51 -1.49 -16.77
N ASN A 646 27.07 -2.70 -16.39
CA ASN A 646 25.65 -3.07 -16.42
C ASN A 646 24.77 -2.28 -15.43
N ILE A 647 25.29 -1.98 -14.24
CA ILE A 647 24.60 -1.09 -13.28
C ILE A 647 24.47 0.31 -13.90
N LYS A 648 25.54 0.82 -14.52
CA LYS A 648 25.57 2.16 -15.12
C LYS A 648 24.56 2.33 -16.26
N GLU A 649 24.31 1.29 -17.06
CA GLU A 649 23.37 1.34 -18.20
C GLU A 649 21.95 1.79 -17.81
N ASN A 650 21.50 1.45 -16.59
CA ASN A 650 20.13 1.73 -16.12
C ASN A 650 20.06 2.88 -15.10
N ALA A 651 21.12 3.68 -15.00
CA ALA A 651 21.19 4.79 -14.05
C ALA A 651 20.26 5.94 -14.44
N ILE A 652 19.50 6.43 -13.47
CA ILE A 652 18.60 7.59 -13.61
C ILE A 652 19.29 8.79 -12.98
N PHE A 653 19.59 9.80 -13.80
CA PHE A 653 20.29 11.01 -13.36
C PHE A 653 19.32 12.16 -13.09
N GLY A 654 19.50 12.83 -11.96
CA GLY A 654 18.79 14.05 -11.63
C GLY A 654 19.59 15.30 -12.00
N LYS A 655 18.92 16.45 -11.86
CA LYS A 655 19.49 17.79 -12.08
C LYS A 655 20.32 18.27 -10.89
N GLU A 656 20.18 17.65 -9.73
CA GLU A 656 20.89 17.99 -8.48
C GLU A 656 22.25 17.28 -8.35
N ASN A 657 22.82 16.87 -9.48
CA ASN A 657 24.06 16.10 -9.54
C ASN A 657 23.98 14.79 -8.73
N ASP A 658 22.83 14.14 -8.75
CA ASP A 658 22.50 12.91 -8.05
C ASP A 658 22.14 11.78 -9.02
N VAL A 659 22.04 10.55 -8.53
CA VAL A 659 21.73 9.34 -9.31
C VAL A 659 20.96 8.31 -8.49
N THR A 660 20.04 7.61 -9.14
CA THR A 660 19.36 6.45 -8.54
C THR A 660 19.04 5.40 -9.62
N TRP A 661 18.44 4.30 -9.19
CA TRP A 661 17.95 3.21 -10.03
C TRP A 661 16.57 2.78 -9.55
N LEU A 662 15.86 2.01 -10.39
CA LEU A 662 14.68 1.26 -9.99
C LEU A 662 15.12 -0.15 -9.62
N GLY A 663 14.58 -0.69 -8.53
CA GLY A 663 14.94 -2.03 -8.07
C GLY A 663 14.06 -2.54 -6.94
N LEU A 664 14.31 -3.79 -6.57
CA LEU A 664 13.71 -4.40 -5.39
C LEU A 664 14.48 -3.95 -4.13
N ASN A 665 13.75 -3.42 -3.16
CA ASN A 665 14.24 -3.08 -1.83
C ASN A 665 13.54 -3.93 -0.77
N LEU A 666 14.30 -4.35 0.23
CA LEU A 666 13.80 -5.04 1.41
C LEU A 666 13.50 -4.01 2.51
N THR A 667 12.27 -3.98 3.02
CA THR A 667 11.94 -3.13 4.16
C THR A 667 12.52 -3.69 5.46
N ILE A 668 12.51 -2.88 6.52
CA ILE A 668 12.93 -3.30 7.89
C ILE A 668 12.06 -4.47 8.41
N GLU A 669 10.85 -4.65 7.88
CA GLU A 669 9.93 -5.75 8.19
C GLU A 669 10.09 -6.96 7.26
N ASP A 670 11.18 -7.03 6.49
CA ASP A 670 11.46 -8.09 5.51
C ASP A 670 10.40 -8.22 4.39
N LYS A 671 9.74 -7.11 4.02
CA LYS A 671 8.83 -7.06 2.88
C LYS A 671 9.53 -6.54 1.64
N TRP A 672 9.33 -7.21 0.50
CA TRP A 672 9.90 -6.78 -0.77
C TRP A 672 9.03 -5.70 -1.41
N THR A 673 9.67 -4.62 -1.87
CA THR A 673 9.01 -3.52 -2.57
C THR A 673 9.79 -3.15 -3.83
N PHE A 674 9.09 -2.84 -4.91
CA PHE A 674 9.72 -2.34 -6.13
C PHE A 674 9.55 -0.82 -6.20
N LYS A 675 10.65 -0.08 -6.06
CA LYS A 675 10.66 1.39 -5.95
C LYS A 675 12.02 1.96 -6.42
N PRO A 676 12.20 3.30 -6.46
CA PRO A 676 13.55 3.83 -6.56
C PRO A 676 14.38 3.39 -5.36
N LEU A 677 15.64 3.02 -5.57
CA LEU A 677 16.48 2.44 -4.53
C LEU A 677 16.57 3.35 -3.29
N ASP A 678 16.53 2.71 -2.12
CA ASP A 678 16.68 3.38 -0.83
C ASP A 678 18.10 3.96 -0.64
N PHE A 679 18.27 4.70 0.44
CA PHE A 679 19.47 5.51 0.71
C PHE A 679 20.49 4.79 1.59
N ASP A 680 20.51 3.47 1.54
CA ASP A 680 21.25 2.63 2.47
C ASP A 680 22.41 1.84 1.84
N LEU A 681 23.17 1.14 2.69
CA LEU A 681 24.31 0.32 2.29
C LEU A 681 23.88 -1.08 1.84
N TYR A 682 22.76 -1.61 2.35
CA TYR A 682 22.35 -3.00 2.16
C TYR A 682 21.92 -3.26 0.72
N ASP A 683 20.85 -2.59 0.27
CA ASP A 683 20.37 -2.68 -1.11
C ASP A 683 20.15 -1.32 -1.78
N GLY A 684 20.47 -0.24 -1.06
CA GLY A 684 20.39 1.13 -1.52
C GLY A 684 21.60 1.69 -2.27
N VAL A 685 21.50 2.98 -2.58
CA VAL A 685 22.50 3.71 -3.39
C VAL A 685 23.85 3.86 -2.70
N LEU A 686 23.94 3.86 -1.35
CA LEU A 686 25.23 3.94 -0.67
C LEU A 686 26.08 2.68 -0.89
N GLY A 687 25.43 1.52 -0.99
CA GLY A 687 26.09 0.25 -1.32
C GLY A 687 26.72 0.27 -2.72
N ILE A 688 25.95 0.75 -3.70
CA ILE A 688 26.43 0.96 -5.08
C ILE A 688 27.57 1.98 -5.10
N GLY A 689 27.45 3.06 -4.34
CA GLY A 689 28.49 4.09 -4.21
C GLY A 689 29.81 3.56 -3.67
N LEU A 690 29.76 2.74 -2.62
CA LEU A 690 30.95 2.12 -2.03
C LEU A 690 31.65 1.17 -3.01
N PHE A 691 30.88 0.43 -3.81
CA PHE A 691 31.40 -0.42 -4.88
C PHE A 691 32.14 0.40 -5.94
N TYR A 692 31.52 1.44 -6.51
CA TYR A 692 32.18 2.29 -7.50
C TYR A 692 33.39 3.04 -6.93
N ALA A 693 33.36 3.47 -5.67
CA ALA A 693 34.49 4.12 -5.03
C ALA A 693 35.70 3.19 -4.94
N ASN A 694 35.50 1.92 -4.56
CA ASN A 694 36.57 0.92 -4.53
C ASN A 694 37.06 0.53 -5.92
N LEU A 695 36.17 0.43 -6.91
CA LEU A 695 36.56 0.19 -8.29
C LEU A 695 37.44 1.32 -8.84
N TYR A 696 37.05 2.58 -8.59
CA TYR A 696 37.89 3.74 -8.87
C TYR A 696 39.23 3.67 -8.14
N ASN A 697 39.24 3.23 -6.88
CA ASN A 697 40.48 3.17 -6.12
C ASN A 697 41.54 2.28 -6.81
N LEU A 698 41.10 1.22 -7.50
CA LEU A 698 41.97 0.26 -8.18
C LEU A 698 42.37 0.69 -9.59
N ASN A 699 41.42 1.08 -10.45
CA ASN A 699 41.70 1.36 -11.87
C ASN A 699 41.79 2.85 -12.23
N LYS A 700 41.45 3.74 -11.29
CA LYS A 700 41.48 5.21 -11.43
C LYS A 700 40.64 5.78 -12.59
N ARG A 701 39.64 5.05 -13.10
CA ARG A 701 38.70 5.57 -14.13
C ARG A 701 37.78 6.63 -13.53
N LYS A 702 37.87 7.88 -14.02
CA LYS A 702 37.15 9.04 -13.46
C LYS A 702 35.63 8.88 -13.43
N GLU A 703 35.06 8.13 -14.38
CA GLU A 703 33.62 7.87 -14.44
C GLU A 703 33.08 7.15 -13.19
N TYR A 704 33.84 6.20 -12.64
CA TYR A 704 33.44 5.47 -11.43
C TYR A 704 33.47 6.37 -10.21
N LYS A 705 34.45 7.29 -10.12
CA LYS A 705 34.47 8.32 -9.10
C LYS A 705 33.23 9.21 -9.18
N ILE A 706 32.90 9.70 -10.38
CA ILE A 706 31.73 10.58 -10.58
C ILE A 706 30.43 9.86 -10.15
N LEU A 707 30.26 8.59 -10.53
CA LEU A 707 29.09 7.81 -10.12
C LEU A 707 29.03 7.62 -8.60
N ALA A 708 30.15 7.26 -7.96
CA ALA A 708 30.23 7.10 -6.51
C ALA A 708 29.88 8.41 -5.76
N GLU A 709 30.37 9.55 -6.23
CA GLU A 709 30.05 10.86 -5.64
C GLU A 709 28.55 11.19 -5.78
N LYS A 710 27.96 10.90 -6.94
CA LYS A 710 26.52 11.10 -7.19
C LYS A 710 25.63 10.26 -6.27
N THR A 711 25.98 9.01 -5.98
CA THR A 711 25.18 8.16 -5.08
C THR A 711 25.17 8.69 -3.65
N VAL A 712 26.30 9.21 -3.17
CA VAL A 712 26.36 9.84 -1.84
C VAL A 712 25.58 11.16 -1.84
N GLN A 713 25.64 11.93 -2.93
CA GLN A 713 24.82 13.14 -3.06
C GLN A 713 23.32 12.83 -2.96
N THR A 714 22.84 11.77 -3.62
CA THR A 714 21.44 11.30 -3.51
C THR A 714 21.05 11.06 -2.05
N ALA A 715 21.88 10.34 -1.30
CA ALA A 715 21.62 10.02 0.10
C ALA A 715 21.66 11.28 1.01
N LEU A 716 22.60 12.19 0.77
CA LEU A 716 22.70 13.45 1.53
C LEU A 716 21.51 14.39 1.26
N ASN A 717 21.06 14.49 0.01
CA ASN A 717 19.87 15.28 -0.35
C ASN A 717 18.64 14.76 0.38
N TYR A 718 18.47 13.44 0.48
CA TYR A 718 17.36 12.85 1.23
C TYR A 718 17.36 13.26 2.72
N LEU A 719 18.52 13.20 3.37
CA LEU A 719 18.68 13.63 4.77
C LEU A 719 18.39 15.12 5.02
N GLU A 720 18.48 15.95 3.98
CA GLU A 720 18.19 17.38 4.03
C GLU A 720 16.71 17.66 3.77
N TYR A 721 16.11 17.01 2.77
CA TYR A 721 14.72 17.22 2.38
C TYR A 721 13.70 16.49 3.25
N TYR A 722 14.08 15.36 3.85
CA TYR A 722 13.19 14.50 4.65
C TYR A 722 13.78 14.30 6.04
N PRO A 723 13.34 15.08 7.06
CA PRO A 723 13.88 15.01 8.42
C PRO A 723 13.40 13.78 9.22
N ALA A 724 13.05 12.69 8.55
CA ALA A 724 12.63 11.45 9.21
C ALA A 724 13.79 10.88 10.05
N LYS A 725 13.45 10.35 11.23
CA LYS A 725 14.42 9.64 12.07
C LYS A 725 14.85 8.35 11.36
N LEU A 726 16.15 8.22 11.07
CA LEU A 726 16.72 6.97 10.56
C LEU A 726 17.05 5.99 11.70
N PRO A 727 17.09 4.67 11.45
CA PRO A 727 17.60 3.71 12.40
C PRO A 727 19.10 3.93 12.68
N LEU A 728 19.61 3.37 13.78
CA LEU A 728 21.05 3.43 14.10
C LEU A 728 21.91 2.54 13.19
N SER A 729 21.28 1.56 12.53
CA SER A 729 21.85 0.53 11.67
C SER A 729 23.11 0.93 10.89
N ALA A 730 24.09 0.02 10.87
CA ALA A 730 25.26 0.08 10.00
C ALA A 730 24.96 -0.23 8.52
N PHE A 731 23.77 -0.74 8.22
CA PHE A 731 23.36 -1.17 6.88
C PHE A 731 22.19 -0.35 6.31
N TYR A 732 21.25 0.14 7.13
CA TYR A 732 20.01 0.83 6.75
C TYR A 732 19.91 2.30 7.20
N GLY A 733 20.84 2.78 8.04
CA GLY A 733 20.63 3.99 8.82
C GLY A 733 21.86 4.85 9.03
N TYR A 734 21.92 5.58 10.14
CA TYR A 734 23.00 6.54 10.41
C TYR A 734 24.40 5.90 10.36
N GLY A 735 24.53 4.63 10.80
CA GLY A 735 25.78 3.88 10.70
C GLY A 735 26.21 3.62 9.24
N ALA A 736 25.27 3.32 8.34
CA ALA A 736 25.55 3.12 6.92
C ALA A 736 26.15 4.37 6.27
N TYR A 737 25.54 5.53 6.52
CA TYR A 737 26.05 6.82 6.08
C TYR A 737 27.46 7.08 6.62
N ALA A 738 27.65 6.91 7.93
CA ALA A 738 28.94 7.13 8.58
C ALA A 738 30.04 6.20 8.01
N TYR A 739 29.72 4.93 7.76
CA TYR A 739 30.63 3.95 7.21
C TYR A 739 31.06 4.29 5.76
N VAL A 740 30.10 4.63 4.90
CA VAL A 740 30.40 4.95 3.48
C VAL A 740 31.15 6.28 3.37
N LEU A 741 30.69 7.33 4.05
CA LEU A 741 31.40 8.62 4.08
C LEU A 741 32.81 8.48 4.67
N GLY A 742 32.99 7.62 5.67
CA GLY A 742 34.29 7.26 6.21
C GLY A 742 35.24 6.69 5.16
N ASN A 743 34.78 5.71 4.39
CA ASN A 743 35.57 5.14 3.28
C ASN A 743 35.84 6.16 2.18
N PHE A 744 34.85 7.00 1.83
CA PHE A 744 35.01 8.06 0.83
C PHE A 744 36.09 9.06 1.23
N SER A 745 36.18 9.42 2.52
CA SER A 745 37.23 10.31 3.03
C SER A 745 38.64 9.77 2.77
N ILE A 746 38.81 8.44 2.83
CA ILE A 746 40.09 7.75 2.64
C ILE A 746 40.37 7.57 1.15
N ILE A 747 39.43 7.00 0.39
CA ILE A 747 39.60 6.71 -1.05
C ILE A 747 39.85 7.99 -1.86
N PHE A 748 39.11 9.06 -1.56
CA PHE A 748 39.22 10.33 -2.29
C PHE A 748 40.14 11.35 -1.62
N ASN A 749 40.70 11.02 -0.44
CA ASN A 749 41.52 11.92 0.37
C ASN A 749 40.86 13.30 0.57
N ASN A 750 39.58 13.30 0.96
CA ASN A 750 38.79 14.51 1.19
C ASN A 750 38.18 14.49 2.61
N SER A 751 38.66 15.38 3.48
CA SER A 751 38.22 15.48 4.88
C SER A 751 36.81 16.05 5.04
N GLU A 752 36.21 16.63 4.00
CA GLU A 752 34.83 17.11 4.03
C GLU A 752 33.84 15.98 4.37
N TYR A 753 34.10 14.76 3.87
CA TYR A 753 33.27 13.59 4.18
C TYR A 753 33.24 13.29 5.69
N LEU A 754 34.33 13.49 6.43
CA LEU A 754 34.34 13.33 7.90
C LEU A 754 33.48 14.39 8.61
N THR A 755 33.31 15.57 8.01
CA THR A 755 32.37 16.58 8.52
C THR A 755 30.93 16.10 8.38
N TYR A 756 30.58 15.45 7.26
CA TYR A 756 29.27 14.82 7.10
C TYR A 756 29.07 13.63 8.05
N VAL A 757 30.09 12.79 8.26
CA VAL A 757 30.06 11.71 9.27
C VAL A 757 29.66 12.28 10.63
N LYS A 758 30.31 13.36 11.08
CA LYS A 758 30.00 14.00 12.37
C LYS A 758 28.57 14.53 12.42
N LYS A 759 28.07 15.17 11.36
CA LYS A 759 26.68 15.66 11.29
C LYS A 759 25.67 14.51 11.42
N VAL A 760 25.87 13.42 10.69
CA VAL A 760 25.01 12.23 10.70
C VAL A 760 25.02 11.56 12.07
N LEU A 761 26.20 11.33 12.64
CA LEU A 761 26.33 10.67 13.94
C LEU A 761 25.84 11.54 15.12
N ASN A 762 25.89 12.86 15.01
CA ASN A 762 25.25 13.75 15.99
C ASN A 762 23.72 13.59 15.98
N LYS A 763 23.08 13.37 14.82
CA LYS A 763 21.65 13.05 14.75
C LYS A 763 21.38 11.69 15.39
N ALA A 764 22.21 10.67 15.08
CA ALA A 764 22.11 9.34 15.67
C ALA A 764 22.19 9.35 17.20
N ALA A 765 23.08 10.17 17.76
CA ALA A 765 23.26 10.29 19.20
C ALA A 765 21.98 10.72 19.97
N ASN A 766 21.05 11.40 19.29
CA ASN A 766 19.78 11.85 19.86
C ASN A 766 18.66 10.79 19.79
N THR A 767 18.88 9.70 19.06
CA THR A 767 17.88 8.63 18.86
C THR A 767 18.33 7.28 19.43
N ILE A 768 19.48 7.24 20.14
CA ILE A 768 20.01 5.98 20.69
C ILE A 768 19.01 5.28 21.60
N GLU A 769 18.35 6.03 22.48
CA GLU A 769 17.39 5.48 23.45
C GLU A 769 16.12 4.90 22.81
N ASP A 770 15.81 5.30 21.57
CA ASP A 770 14.63 4.85 20.82
C ASP A 770 14.86 3.49 20.12
N ASP A 771 16.11 3.01 20.02
CA ASP A 771 16.45 1.80 19.25
C ASP A 771 15.86 0.52 19.87
N GLN A 772 15.15 -0.24 19.04
CA GLN A 772 14.58 -1.55 19.39
C GLN A 772 15.24 -2.72 18.66
N LEU A 773 16.00 -2.49 17.58
CA LEU A 773 16.60 -3.58 16.80
C LEU A 773 17.88 -4.10 17.48
N LEU A 774 18.71 -3.18 17.99
CA LEU A 774 19.92 -3.42 18.79
C LEU A 774 21.06 -4.24 18.13
N ASP A 775 20.77 -5.12 17.18
CA ASP A 775 21.69 -6.09 16.59
C ASP A 775 22.73 -5.48 15.63
N PHE A 776 23.55 -6.33 15.02
CA PHE A 776 24.66 -5.90 14.15
C PHE A 776 24.17 -5.34 12.81
N LEU A 777 23.10 -5.92 12.25
CA LEU A 777 22.54 -5.48 10.97
C LEU A 777 21.70 -4.21 11.15
N GLY A 778 20.69 -4.26 12.01
CA GLY A 778 19.65 -3.26 12.17
C GLY A 778 19.89 -2.21 13.26
N GLY A 779 20.82 -2.43 14.19
CA GLY A 779 20.83 -1.66 15.44
C GLY A 779 22.18 -1.17 15.96
N ALA A 780 22.16 -0.85 17.25
CA ALA A 780 23.26 -0.28 18.01
C ALA A 780 24.57 -1.09 17.93
N ALA A 781 24.55 -2.43 17.89
CA ALA A 781 25.77 -3.24 17.86
C ALA A 781 26.57 -3.00 16.57
N GLY A 782 25.91 -2.82 15.42
CA GLY A 782 26.58 -2.46 14.17
C GLY A 782 27.20 -1.06 14.23
N LEU A 783 26.44 -0.09 14.76
CA LEU A 783 26.92 1.29 14.91
C LEU A 783 28.17 1.40 15.80
N ILE A 784 28.24 0.59 16.86
CA ILE A 784 29.42 0.49 17.73
C ILE A 784 30.66 0.13 16.90
N ILE A 785 30.56 -0.87 16.03
CA ILE A 785 31.68 -1.33 15.20
C ILE A 785 32.11 -0.23 14.20
N VAL A 786 31.15 0.43 13.53
CA VAL A 786 31.44 1.57 12.63
C VAL A 786 32.20 2.67 13.37
N CYS A 787 31.69 3.08 14.54
CA CYS A 787 32.30 4.14 15.36
C CYS A 787 33.71 3.75 15.83
N ILE A 788 33.92 2.49 16.24
CA ILE A 788 35.24 2.00 16.67
C ILE A 788 36.24 1.99 15.51
N HIS A 789 35.83 1.55 14.31
CA HIS A 789 36.71 1.55 13.15
C HIS A 789 37.08 2.97 12.69
N LEU A 790 36.12 3.91 12.71
CA LEU A 790 36.39 5.33 12.46
C LEU A 790 37.30 5.92 13.55
N TYR A 791 37.09 5.57 14.82
CA TYR A 791 37.92 6.05 15.93
C TYR A 791 39.36 5.57 15.80
N LYS A 792 39.59 4.30 15.44
CA LYS A 792 40.93 3.77 15.17
C LYS A 792 41.67 4.54 14.07
N LYS A 793 40.95 5.08 13.07
CA LYS A 793 41.53 5.81 11.94
C LYS A 793 41.73 7.30 12.23
N THR A 794 40.82 7.93 12.95
CA THR A 794 40.78 9.39 13.15
C THR A 794 41.27 9.85 14.51
N GLY A 795 41.12 9.02 15.55
CA GLY A 795 41.36 9.39 16.94
C GLY A 795 40.32 10.35 17.54
N GLU A 796 39.21 10.64 16.86
CA GLU A 796 38.23 11.61 17.34
C GLU A 796 37.32 11.05 18.45
N GLN A 797 37.41 11.64 19.65
CA GLN A 797 36.77 11.12 20.86
C GLN A 797 35.24 10.96 20.78
N TYR A 798 34.53 11.83 20.05
CA TYR A 798 33.07 11.76 19.93
C TYR A 798 32.57 10.42 19.37
N LEU A 799 33.39 9.75 18.54
CA LEU A 799 33.08 8.43 18.00
C LEU A 799 33.02 7.38 19.09
N LEU A 800 34.00 7.40 20.01
CA LEU A 800 34.04 6.48 21.15
C LEU A 800 32.90 6.79 22.12
N ASP A 801 32.55 8.07 22.31
CA ASP A 801 31.45 8.48 23.18
C ASP A 801 30.09 7.97 22.68
N ILE A 802 29.84 8.06 21.37
CA ILE A 802 28.62 7.51 20.74
C ILE A 802 28.60 5.99 20.86
N ALA A 803 29.71 5.31 20.56
CA ALA A 803 29.81 3.87 20.71
C ALA A 803 29.54 3.43 22.16
N ASN A 804 30.05 4.18 23.15
CA ASN A 804 29.82 3.90 24.56
C ASN A 804 28.34 4.07 24.94
N LYS A 805 27.64 5.10 24.45
CA LYS A 805 26.18 5.24 24.66
C LYS A 805 25.39 4.06 24.11
N CYS A 806 25.73 3.59 22.91
CA CYS A 806 25.14 2.37 22.35
C CYS A 806 25.45 1.14 23.22
N GLY A 807 26.68 1.01 23.72
CA GLY A 807 27.05 -0.07 24.65
C GLY A 807 26.25 -0.06 25.95
N GLU A 808 26.02 1.10 26.55
CA GLU A 808 25.16 1.24 27.74
C GLU A 808 23.70 0.83 27.46
N LEU A 809 23.17 1.14 26.29
CA LEU A 809 21.85 0.67 25.87
C LEU A 809 21.80 -0.87 25.82
N LEU A 810 22.79 -1.51 25.19
CA LEU A 810 22.88 -2.97 25.12
C LEU A 810 22.96 -3.59 26.52
N LEU A 811 23.66 -2.97 27.47
CA LEU A 811 23.72 -3.43 28.86
C LEU A 811 22.37 -3.37 29.57
N ARG A 812 21.54 -2.35 29.29
CA ARG A 812 20.20 -2.21 29.88
C ARG A 812 19.18 -3.16 29.28
N LYS A 813 19.30 -3.46 27.98
CA LYS A 813 18.34 -4.28 27.21
C LYS A 813 18.69 -5.78 27.19
N LYS A 814 19.77 -6.21 27.85
CA LYS A 814 20.16 -7.63 27.91
C LYS A 814 19.14 -8.44 28.71
N GLU A 815 18.98 -9.69 28.31
CA GLU A 815 18.10 -10.65 28.99
C GLU A 815 18.88 -11.86 29.48
N LYS A 816 18.57 -12.31 30.71
CA LYS A 816 19.16 -13.51 31.28
C LYS A 816 18.57 -14.76 30.63
N GLN A 817 19.44 -15.68 30.22
CA GLN A 817 19.07 -16.97 29.65
C GLN A 817 19.42 -18.10 30.63
N ALA A 818 19.00 -19.33 30.33
CA ALA A 818 19.37 -20.49 31.13
C ALA A 818 20.90 -20.65 31.23
N MET A 819 21.61 -20.36 30.13
CA MET A 819 23.06 -20.21 30.08
C MET A 819 23.41 -18.84 29.51
N GLY A 820 24.08 -18.00 30.28
CA GLY A 820 24.53 -16.69 29.79
C GLY A 820 23.41 -15.65 29.62
N ILE A 821 23.58 -14.78 28.62
CA ILE A 821 22.66 -13.68 28.29
C ILE A 821 22.46 -13.56 26.78
N GLY A 822 21.36 -12.93 26.37
CA GLY A 822 21.09 -12.62 24.97
C GLY A 822 20.16 -11.43 24.80
N TRP A 823 19.87 -11.11 23.54
CA TRP A 823 18.92 -10.08 23.12
C TRP A 823 17.97 -10.70 22.09
N ARG A 824 16.67 -10.45 22.23
CA ARG A 824 15.68 -10.96 21.27
C ARG A 824 15.57 -9.99 20.10
N PRO A 825 15.58 -10.47 18.85
CA PRO A 825 15.16 -9.65 17.72
C PRO A 825 13.65 -9.42 17.79
N ASN A 826 13.14 -8.41 17.11
CA ASN A 826 11.70 -8.10 17.09
C ASN A 826 10.84 -9.23 16.52
N GLN A 827 11.40 -10.06 15.65
CA GLN A 827 10.68 -11.09 14.90
C GLN A 827 10.64 -12.46 15.60
N VAL A 828 11.55 -12.72 16.54
CA VAL A 828 11.69 -14.05 17.16
C VAL A 828 11.73 -13.89 18.67
N ASN A 829 10.92 -14.69 19.37
CA ASN A 829 10.79 -14.61 20.84
C ASN A 829 11.97 -15.20 21.63
N LYS A 830 13.09 -15.49 20.97
CA LYS A 830 14.32 -16.07 21.54
C LYS A 830 15.55 -15.34 21.00
N PRO A 831 16.62 -15.17 21.80
CA PRO A 831 17.88 -14.65 21.27
C PRO A 831 18.47 -15.59 20.22
N LEU A 832 19.02 -15.05 19.13
CA LEU A 832 19.55 -15.85 18.01
C LEU A 832 21.06 -16.08 18.12
N ALA A 833 21.58 -17.13 17.48
CA ALA A 833 23.01 -17.24 17.14
C ALA A 833 23.31 -16.52 15.81
N GLY A 834 24.59 -16.22 15.56
CA GLY A 834 25.03 -15.64 14.29
C GLY A 834 25.37 -14.15 14.36
N LEU A 835 25.88 -13.61 13.25
CA LEU A 835 26.46 -12.27 13.21
C LEU A 835 25.41 -11.18 13.01
N ALA A 836 24.54 -11.29 12.01
CA ALA A 836 23.62 -10.21 11.63
C ALA A 836 22.62 -9.86 12.74
N HIS A 837 21.84 -10.84 13.18
CA HIS A 837 20.77 -10.68 14.18
C HIS A 837 21.05 -11.38 15.52
N GLY A 838 22.20 -12.03 15.65
CA GLY A 838 22.49 -12.95 16.74
C GLY A 838 23.60 -12.53 17.70
N SER A 839 23.85 -13.38 18.68
CA SER A 839 24.80 -13.18 19.78
C SER A 839 26.22 -12.86 19.32
N SER A 840 26.70 -13.35 18.18
CA SER A 840 28.05 -13.03 17.69
C SER A 840 28.23 -11.52 17.44
N GLY A 841 27.22 -10.86 16.89
CA GLY A 841 27.24 -9.41 16.64
C GLY A 841 27.36 -8.60 17.93
N PHE A 842 26.49 -8.88 18.90
CA PHE A 842 26.52 -8.23 20.22
C PHE A 842 27.84 -8.49 20.97
N THR A 843 28.29 -9.75 20.96
CA THR A 843 29.52 -10.17 21.64
C THR A 843 30.73 -9.41 21.08
N TRP A 844 30.85 -9.33 19.76
CA TRP A 844 31.95 -8.62 19.12
C TRP A 844 31.91 -7.11 19.42
N ALA A 845 30.75 -6.48 19.33
CA ALA A 845 30.59 -5.05 19.61
C ALA A 845 31.01 -4.67 21.04
N LEU A 846 30.49 -5.40 22.04
CA LEU A 846 30.81 -5.16 23.46
C LEU A 846 32.28 -5.44 23.78
N MET A 847 32.87 -6.45 23.15
CA MET A 847 34.28 -6.77 23.31
C MET A 847 35.17 -5.67 22.71
N ALA A 848 34.83 -5.18 21.53
CA ALA A 848 35.52 -4.06 20.90
C ALA A 848 35.45 -2.81 21.81
N LEU A 849 34.29 -2.51 22.40
CA LEU A 849 34.17 -1.42 23.38
C LEU A 849 35.04 -1.63 24.61
N TYR A 850 35.05 -2.83 25.20
CA TYR A 850 35.89 -3.14 26.36
C TYR A 850 37.37 -2.88 26.07
N LYS A 851 37.85 -3.14 24.84
CA LYS A 851 39.25 -2.89 24.48
C LYS A 851 39.64 -1.43 24.69
N PHE A 852 38.78 -0.49 24.31
CA PHE A 852 39.05 0.96 24.32
C PHE A 852 38.61 1.65 25.61
N THR A 853 37.51 1.20 26.23
CA THR A 853 36.95 1.83 27.44
C THR A 853 37.45 1.22 28.74
N LYS A 854 37.92 -0.04 28.71
CA LYS A 854 38.23 -0.85 29.90
C LYS A 854 37.05 -1.03 30.87
N ASN A 855 35.81 -0.79 30.43
CA ASN A 855 34.62 -0.97 31.26
C ASN A 855 34.35 -2.47 31.50
N TYR A 856 34.46 -2.91 32.75
CA TYR A 856 34.29 -4.31 33.14
C TYR A 856 32.88 -4.86 32.91
N ASN A 857 31.85 -4.01 32.88
CA ASN A 857 30.47 -4.45 32.60
C ASN A 857 30.34 -4.97 31.17
N TYR A 858 31.03 -4.34 30.21
CA TYR A 858 31.10 -4.86 28.83
C TYR A 858 31.83 -6.19 28.79
N LYS A 859 32.91 -6.33 29.57
CA LYS A 859 33.67 -7.59 29.66
C LYS A 859 32.81 -8.76 30.14
N GLU A 860 32.14 -8.57 31.27
CA GLU A 860 31.27 -9.59 31.84
C GLU A 860 30.14 -9.96 30.87
N THR A 861 29.53 -8.94 30.26
CA THR A 861 28.39 -9.12 29.35
C THR A 861 28.80 -9.86 28.08
N PHE A 862 29.91 -9.50 27.41
CA PHE A 862 30.31 -10.25 26.21
C PHE A 862 30.69 -11.70 26.53
N LEU A 863 31.30 -11.97 27.70
CA LEU A 863 31.62 -13.35 28.10
C LEU A 863 30.34 -14.16 28.33
N GLN A 864 29.34 -13.59 28.99
CA GLN A 864 28.04 -14.25 29.18
C GLN A 864 27.27 -14.46 27.86
N SER A 865 27.35 -13.50 26.93
CA SER A 865 26.77 -13.63 25.59
C SER A 865 27.46 -14.73 24.78
N PHE A 866 28.79 -14.83 24.89
CA PHE A 866 29.57 -15.90 24.28
C PHE A 866 29.21 -17.28 24.85
N GLU A 867 29.00 -17.40 26.17
CA GLU A 867 28.54 -18.65 26.79
C GLU A 867 27.12 -19.04 26.37
N TYR A 868 26.23 -18.07 26.14
CA TYR A 868 24.92 -18.35 25.56
C TYR A 868 25.04 -18.93 24.16
N GLU A 869 25.81 -18.31 23.26
CA GLU A 869 25.94 -18.81 21.88
C GLU A 869 26.61 -20.19 21.82
N LYS A 870 27.55 -20.50 22.73
CA LYS A 870 28.10 -21.85 22.89
C LYS A 870 27.04 -22.89 23.26
N SER A 871 26.04 -22.51 24.05
CA SER A 871 24.94 -23.42 24.43
C SER A 871 24.11 -23.85 23.21
N LEU A 872 24.16 -23.09 22.12
CA LEU A 872 23.50 -23.39 20.84
C LEU A 872 24.36 -24.26 19.91
N PHE A 873 25.62 -24.55 20.27
CA PHE A 873 26.50 -25.38 19.46
C PHE A 873 26.22 -26.88 19.66
N ASN A 874 26.10 -27.63 18.57
CA ASN A 874 25.96 -29.07 18.60
C ASN A 874 27.23 -29.77 18.08
N LYS A 875 27.85 -30.57 18.96
CA LYS A 875 29.09 -31.29 18.64
C LYS A 875 28.94 -32.34 17.53
N LYS A 876 27.77 -32.97 17.40
CA LYS A 876 27.52 -34.00 16.38
C LYS A 876 27.35 -33.38 15.00
N GLU A 877 26.61 -32.28 14.93
CA GLU A 877 26.36 -31.55 13.68
C GLU A 877 27.53 -30.64 13.29
N GLU A 878 28.45 -30.36 14.22
CA GLU A 878 29.54 -29.38 14.09
C GLU A 878 29.04 -28.01 13.63
N ASN A 879 27.85 -27.62 14.12
CA ASN A 879 27.17 -26.39 13.72
C ASN A 879 26.37 -25.80 14.90
N TRP A 880 26.02 -24.52 14.76
CA TRP A 880 25.14 -23.81 15.70
C TRP A 880 23.69 -23.95 15.28
N LEU A 881 22.80 -24.08 16.26
CA LEU A 881 21.37 -24.16 16.04
C LEU A 881 20.84 -22.82 15.52
N VAL A 882 20.10 -22.85 14.42
CA VAL A 882 19.34 -21.72 13.92
C VAL A 882 17.96 -21.78 14.56
N LEU A 883 17.67 -20.79 15.40
CA LEU A 883 16.41 -20.70 16.13
C LEU A 883 15.36 -19.99 15.27
N SER A 884 14.15 -20.55 15.19
CA SER A 884 13.03 -19.95 14.47
C SER A 884 11.70 -20.28 15.16
N ASP A 885 10.65 -19.50 14.89
CA ASP A 885 9.31 -19.78 15.42
C ASP A 885 8.65 -21.00 14.73
N ASP A 886 9.07 -21.33 13.50
CA ASP A 886 8.61 -22.50 12.71
C ASP A 886 9.37 -23.80 13.02
N GLY A 887 10.34 -23.75 13.93
CA GLY A 887 11.14 -24.88 14.38
C GLY A 887 12.65 -24.65 14.23
N ASP A 888 13.40 -25.09 15.24
CA ASP A 888 14.85 -24.93 15.27
C ASP A 888 15.53 -25.94 14.32
N TYR A 889 16.52 -25.51 13.54
CA TYR A 889 17.19 -26.36 12.54
C TYR A 889 18.68 -26.06 12.41
N TYR A 890 19.43 -26.97 11.78
CA TYR A 890 20.83 -26.73 11.40
C TYR A 890 20.87 -26.33 9.93
N GLY A 891 21.01 -25.02 9.69
CA GLY A 891 21.02 -24.44 8.35
C GLY A 891 22.37 -24.49 7.65
N ASN A 892 22.37 -24.04 6.40
CA ASN A 892 23.59 -23.79 5.62
C ASN A 892 24.46 -22.71 6.29
N SER A 893 25.76 -22.71 5.98
CA SER A 893 26.70 -21.74 6.53
C SER A 893 26.64 -20.42 5.76
N MET A 894 26.00 -19.39 6.32
CA MET A 894 25.89 -18.06 5.70
C MET A 894 26.44 -16.95 6.61
N TRP A 895 26.63 -15.74 6.07
CA TRP A 895 27.05 -14.58 6.87
C TRP A 895 25.94 -14.10 7.80
N CYS A 896 24.70 -13.97 7.31
CA CYS A 896 23.58 -13.52 8.14
C CYS A 896 23.23 -14.51 9.25
N HIS A 897 23.06 -15.79 8.88
CA HIS A 897 22.72 -16.88 9.79
C HIS A 897 23.61 -18.10 9.50
N GLY A 898 24.52 -18.40 10.41
CA GLY A 898 25.30 -19.64 10.36
C GLY A 898 26.80 -19.47 10.59
N ALA A 899 27.52 -20.54 10.30
CA ALA A 899 28.92 -20.70 10.68
C ALA A 899 29.84 -19.63 10.07
N ALA A 900 29.56 -19.13 8.87
CA ALA A 900 30.42 -18.16 8.20
C ALA A 900 30.48 -16.82 8.95
N GLY A 901 29.31 -16.25 9.29
CA GLY A 901 29.21 -15.01 10.08
C GLY A 901 29.78 -15.17 11.48
N ILE A 902 29.51 -16.30 12.13
CA ILE A 902 30.11 -16.65 13.44
C ILE A 902 31.63 -16.63 13.30
N GLY A 903 32.21 -17.38 12.36
CA GLY A 903 33.66 -17.44 12.11
C GLY A 903 34.30 -16.07 11.88
N MET A 904 33.66 -15.20 11.08
CA MET A 904 34.15 -13.84 10.84
C MET A 904 34.20 -13.03 12.15
N SER A 905 33.13 -13.07 12.95
CA SER A 905 33.12 -12.39 14.25
C SER A 905 34.27 -12.86 15.14
N ARG A 906 34.54 -14.18 15.18
CA ARG A 906 35.61 -14.78 16.00
C ARG A 906 37.00 -14.34 15.54
N ILE A 907 37.23 -14.25 14.23
CA ILE A 907 38.47 -13.72 13.67
C ILE A 907 38.66 -12.26 14.11
N MET A 908 37.63 -11.43 14.00
CA MET A 908 37.70 -10.03 14.42
C MET A 908 37.92 -9.90 15.93
N MET A 909 37.25 -10.73 16.73
CA MET A 909 37.44 -10.80 18.19
C MET A 909 38.87 -11.22 18.57
N SER A 910 39.51 -12.09 17.78
CA SER A 910 40.88 -12.56 18.05
C SER A 910 41.94 -11.46 18.00
N GLU A 911 41.62 -10.27 17.47
CA GLU A 911 42.45 -9.06 17.61
C GLU A 911 42.57 -8.58 19.06
N TYR A 912 41.59 -8.88 19.89
CA TYR A 912 41.42 -8.28 21.22
C TYR A 912 41.51 -9.29 22.35
N TYR A 913 41.10 -10.55 22.12
CA TYR A 913 41.14 -11.64 23.10
C TYR A 913 41.52 -12.93 22.40
N ASN A 914 42.47 -13.67 22.96
CA ASN A 914 42.93 -14.92 22.41
C ASN A 914 42.56 -16.04 23.40
N SER A 915 41.67 -16.94 23.01
CA SER A 915 41.30 -18.12 23.80
C SER A 915 41.32 -19.38 22.93
N HIS A 916 41.45 -20.54 23.56
CA HIS A 916 41.38 -21.82 22.85
C HIS A 916 40.02 -22.01 22.17
N ASP A 917 38.94 -21.67 22.88
CA ASP A 917 37.57 -21.74 22.37
C ASP A 917 37.38 -20.92 21.09
N LEU A 918 37.89 -19.68 21.04
CA LEU A 918 37.77 -18.83 19.84
C LEU A 918 38.47 -19.47 18.63
N LYS A 919 39.65 -20.08 18.82
CA LYS A 919 40.37 -20.75 17.74
C LYS A 919 39.60 -21.98 17.24
N ASN A 920 39.08 -22.77 18.16
CA ASN A 920 38.28 -23.94 17.85
C ASN A 920 37.00 -23.56 17.09
N ASP A 921 36.30 -22.51 17.51
CA ASP A 921 35.12 -21.98 16.80
C ASP A 921 35.47 -21.56 15.36
N ILE A 922 36.63 -20.91 15.14
CA ILE A 922 37.08 -20.49 13.81
C ILE A 922 37.36 -21.70 12.91
N GLU A 923 38.05 -22.72 13.41
CA GLU A 923 38.34 -23.94 12.65
C GLU A 923 37.05 -24.70 12.27
N ILE A 924 36.12 -24.81 13.22
CA ILE A 924 34.79 -25.38 12.98
C ILE A 924 34.04 -24.57 11.93
N ALA A 925 34.01 -23.25 12.06
CA ALA A 925 33.31 -22.36 11.14
C ALA A 925 33.81 -22.48 9.70
N ILE A 926 35.13 -22.51 9.50
CA ILE A 926 35.74 -22.66 8.18
C ILE A 926 35.38 -24.02 7.56
N ARG A 927 35.52 -25.10 8.33
CA ARG A 927 35.21 -26.46 7.87
C ARG A 927 33.72 -26.62 7.51
N GLN A 928 32.84 -26.09 8.34
CA GLN A 928 31.39 -26.15 8.13
C GLN A 928 30.97 -25.30 6.91
N THR A 929 31.63 -24.16 6.69
CA THR A 929 31.44 -23.32 5.50
C THR A 929 31.91 -24.02 4.23
N LEU A 930 33.05 -24.72 4.24
CA LEU A 930 33.48 -25.56 3.10
C LEU A 930 32.47 -26.67 2.78
N LYS A 931 31.84 -27.25 3.81
CA LYS A 931 30.89 -28.36 3.67
C LYS A 931 29.53 -27.91 3.12
N SER A 932 29.05 -26.72 3.48
CA SER A 932 27.64 -26.34 3.31
C SER A 932 27.38 -24.87 2.92
N GLY A 933 28.43 -24.08 2.65
CA GLY A 933 28.31 -22.65 2.38
C GLY A 933 28.29 -22.26 0.90
N PHE A 934 28.24 -23.22 -0.03
CA PHE A 934 28.50 -22.93 -1.45
C PHE A 934 27.48 -23.52 -2.43
N GLY A 935 27.27 -22.82 -3.54
CA GLY A 935 26.47 -23.24 -4.69
C GLY A 935 25.09 -22.59 -4.80
N GLY A 936 24.75 -21.68 -3.89
CA GLY A 936 23.42 -21.07 -3.80
C GLY A 936 23.22 -19.83 -4.62
N THR A 937 23.72 -18.72 -4.10
CA THR A 937 23.66 -17.41 -4.74
C THR A 937 25.06 -16.82 -4.76
N HIS A 938 25.31 -15.81 -5.59
CA HIS A 938 26.61 -15.15 -5.61
C HIS A 938 26.69 -13.96 -4.65
N CYS A 939 25.62 -13.66 -3.89
CA CYS A 939 25.54 -12.46 -3.06
C CYS A 939 26.46 -12.47 -1.83
N LEU A 940 26.53 -11.34 -1.11
CA LEU A 940 27.36 -11.19 0.08
C LEU A 940 26.66 -11.65 1.38
N CYS A 941 25.34 -11.53 1.48
CA CYS A 941 24.60 -11.82 2.71
C CYS A 941 24.50 -13.33 3.00
N HIS A 942 24.12 -14.10 1.99
CA HIS A 942 23.92 -15.56 2.06
C HIS A 942 24.30 -16.22 0.73
N GLY A 943 25.45 -15.84 0.22
CA GLY A 943 25.98 -16.35 -1.03
C GLY A 943 27.48 -16.64 -0.99
N ASP A 944 27.95 -17.19 -2.10
CA ASP A 944 29.29 -17.75 -2.24
C ASP A 944 30.37 -16.69 -2.00
N LEU A 945 30.21 -15.50 -2.56
CA LEU A 945 31.19 -14.41 -2.40
C LEU A 945 31.25 -13.88 -0.96
N GLY A 946 30.12 -13.87 -0.25
CA GLY A 946 30.11 -13.54 1.17
C GLY A 946 30.88 -14.55 2.01
N ASN A 947 30.65 -15.83 1.76
CA ASN A 947 31.34 -16.92 2.45
C ASN A 947 32.84 -16.97 2.12
N LEU A 948 33.24 -16.58 0.92
CA LEU A 948 34.65 -16.46 0.55
C LEU A 948 35.41 -15.42 1.38
N ASP A 949 34.74 -14.36 1.85
CA ASP A 949 35.40 -13.33 2.66
C ASP A 949 35.88 -13.88 4.02
N LEU A 950 35.26 -14.95 4.54
CA LEU A 950 35.75 -15.65 5.74
C LEU A 950 37.15 -16.22 5.52
N PHE A 951 37.39 -16.84 4.36
CA PHE A 951 38.67 -17.44 4.00
C PHE A 951 39.73 -16.36 3.78
N LEU A 952 39.36 -15.23 3.17
CA LEU A 952 40.25 -14.09 2.99
C LEU A 952 40.65 -13.47 4.33
N LEU A 953 39.69 -13.29 5.25
CA LEU A 953 39.95 -12.82 6.61
C LEU A 953 40.85 -13.79 7.39
N ALA A 954 40.56 -15.10 7.34
CA ALA A 954 41.34 -16.12 8.01
C ALA A 954 42.77 -16.21 7.44
N SER A 955 42.91 -16.18 6.12
CA SER A 955 44.21 -16.15 5.44
C SER A 955 45.04 -14.96 5.87
N SER A 956 44.47 -13.75 5.83
CA SER A 956 45.17 -12.52 6.22
C SER A 956 45.58 -12.55 7.70
N LYS A 957 44.70 -13.05 8.59
CA LYS A 957 44.93 -13.06 10.03
C LYS A 957 45.98 -14.10 10.45
N PHE A 958 45.88 -15.30 9.90
CA PHE A 958 46.71 -16.45 10.29
C PHE A 958 47.87 -16.73 9.34
N LYS A 959 48.03 -15.92 8.29
CA LYS A 959 49.04 -16.09 7.21
C LYS A 959 48.97 -17.48 6.57
N ASN A 960 47.75 -17.93 6.30
CA ASN A 960 47.47 -19.25 5.73
C ASN A 960 47.25 -19.11 4.21
N GLU A 961 48.22 -19.54 3.41
CA GLU A 961 48.15 -19.49 1.94
C GLU A 961 47.17 -20.53 1.35
N GLU A 962 46.94 -21.67 2.01
CA GLU A 962 45.98 -22.69 1.55
C GLU A 962 44.54 -22.15 1.56
N MET A 963 44.17 -21.38 2.59
CA MET A 963 42.86 -20.73 2.68
C MET A 963 42.66 -19.71 1.56
N LYS A 964 43.72 -18.97 1.21
CA LYS A 964 43.70 -18.01 0.10
C LYS A 964 43.57 -18.73 -1.23
N GLU A 965 44.34 -19.78 -1.46
CA GLU A 965 44.26 -20.59 -2.68
C GLU A 965 42.87 -21.18 -2.85
N THR A 966 42.27 -21.68 -1.76
CA THR A 966 40.89 -22.20 -1.75
C THR A 966 39.90 -21.11 -2.17
N ALA A 967 40.03 -19.90 -1.61
CA ALA A 967 39.15 -18.79 -1.96
C ALA A 967 39.26 -18.40 -3.43
N LEU A 968 40.48 -18.35 -3.97
CA LEU A 968 40.74 -18.03 -5.38
C LEU A 968 40.19 -19.12 -6.32
N LYS A 969 40.32 -20.41 -5.98
CA LYS A 969 39.77 -21.52 -6.78
C LYS A 969 38.26 -21.45 -6.92
N ILE A 970 37.57 -21.25 -5.81
CA ILE A 970 36.11 -21.12 -5.81
C ILE A 970 35.70 -19.83 -6.53
N GLY A 971 36.41 -18.72 -6.28
CA GLY A 971 36.18 -17.45 -6.98
C GLY A 971 36.25 -17.57 -8.50
N GLU A 972 37.25 -18.28 -9.04
CA GLU A 972 37.40 -18.51 -10.49
C GLU A 972 36.24 -19.30 -11.07
N TYR A 973 35.72 -20.28 -10.32
CA TYR A 973 34.51 -21.01 -10.73
C TYR A 973 33.31 -20.06 -10.85
N ILE A 974 33.10 -19.22 -9.84
CA ILE A 974 31.98 -18.26 -9.82
C ILE A 974 32.12 -17.24 -10.96
N ALA A 975 33.34 -16.72 -11.19
CA ALA A 975 33.63 -15.80 -12.29
C ALA A 975 33.31 -16.42 -13.66
N SER A 976 33.69 -17.69 -13.85
CA SER A 976 33.39 -18.46 -15.05
C SER A 976 31.88 -18.66 -15.22
N ASP A 977 31.16 -19.06 -14.18
CA ASP A 977 29.69 -19.26 -14.20
C ASP A 977 28.95 -17.97 -14.60
N ILE A 978 29.36 -16.83 -14.04
CA ILE A 978 28.82 -15.50 -14.38
C ILE A 978 29.13 -15.12 -15.83
N THR A 979 30.33 -15.45 -16.32
CA THR A 979 30.73 -15.16 -17.70
C THR A 979 29.87 -15.94 -18.71
N TYR A 980 29.39 -17.13 -18.34
CA TYR A 980 28.42 -17.91 -19.11
C TYR A 980 26.95 -17.47 -18.94
N GLY A 981 26.70 -16.37 -18.20
CA GLY A 981 25.37 -15.79 -18.02
C GLY A 981 24.60 -16.29 -16.80
N ASN A 982 25.21 -17.12 -15.94
CA ASN A 982 24.54 -17.68 -14.75
C ASN A 982 24.72 -16.79 -13.52
N LEU A 983 24.32 -15.52 -13.59
CA LEU A 983 24.39 -14.61 -12.44
C LEU A 983 23.23 -14.89 -11.47
N LYS A 984 23.55 -15.22 -10.20
CA LYS A 984 22.57 -15.60 -9.18
C LYS A 984 22.51 -14.59 -8.04
N TYR A 985 21.34 -13.98 -7.86
CA TYR A 985 21.09 -12.97 -6.84
C TYR A 985 20.62 -13.57 -5.52
N GLY A 986 20.74 -12.81 -4.44
CA GLY A 986 20.32 -13.18 -3.09
C GLY A 986 18.83 -13.01 -2.81
N THR A 987 18.03 -12.61 -3.80
CA THR A 987 16.59 -12.37 -3.63
C THR A 987 15.78 -13.65 -3.85
N PRO A 988 14.52 -13.68 -3.37
CA PRO A 988 13.57 -14.73 -3.72
C PRO A 988 13.47 -14.94 -5.24
N SER A 989 13.34 -16.20 -5.64
CA SER A 989 13.29 -16.66 -7.05
C SER A 989 14.49 -16.25 -7.93
N GLY A 990 15.58 -15.73 -7.34
CA GLY A 990 16.77 -15.31 -8.09
C GLY A 990 16.56 -14.05 -8.94
N THR A 991 15.61 -13.19 -8.55
CA THR A 991 15.31 -11.91 -9.22
C THR A 991 16.49 -10.94 -9.24
N LYS A 992 16.57 -10.09 -10.27
CA LYS A 992 17.64 -9.08 -10.37
C LYS A 992 17.57 -8.10 -9.20
N ASN A 993 18.70 -7.89 -8.52
CA ASN A 993 18.88 -6.88 -7.48
C ASN A 993 20.20 -6.14 -7.72
N LEU A 994 20.20 -4.82 -7.50
CA LEU A 994 21.35 -3.96 -7.75
C LEU A 994 22.22 -3.74 -6.50
N GLY A 995 21.65 -4.02 -5.34
CA GLY A 995 22.20 -3.75 -4.01
C GLY A 995 23.53 -4.42 -3.68
N LEU A 996 24.11 -4.02 -2.55
CA LEU A 996 25.41 -4.54 -2.12
C LEU A 996 25.30 -5.90 -1.44
N MET A 997 24.26 -6.16 -0.65
CA MET A 997 24.21 -7.38 0.16
C MET A 997 23.58 -8.55 -0.61
N LEU A 998 22.63 -8.26 -1.49
CA LEU A 998 21.86 -9.26 -2.24
C LEU A 998 22.09 -9.21 -3.76
N GLY A 999 22.75 -8.17 -4.27
CA GLY A 999 22.71 -7.81 -5.67
C GLY A 999 24.06 -7.67 -6.39
N GLN A 1000 23.97 -7.05 -7.57
CA GLN A 1000 25.10 -6.83 -8.49
C GLN A 1000 26.26 -6.09 -7.83
N ALA A 1001 26.02 -4.98 -7.11
CA ALA A 1001 27.10 -4.23 -6.48
C ALA A 1001 27.89 -5.09 -5.49
N GLY A 1002 27.22 -5.99 -4.78
CA GLY A 1002 27.83 -6.97 -3.88
C GLY A 1002 28.73 -7.96 -4.58
N ILE A 1003 28.22 -8.52 -5.66
CA ILE A 1003 28.94 -9.49 -6.48
C ILE A 1003 30.20 -8.83 -7.06
N GLY A 1004 30.05 -7.62 -7.61
CA GLY A 1004 31.17 -6.80 -8.09
C GLY A 1004 32.19 -6.53 -6.98
N TYR A 1005 31.74 -6.11 -5.80
CA TYR A 1005 32.59 -5.84 -4.64
C TYR A 1005 33.34 -7.10 -4.16
N GLY A 1006 32.66 -8.25 -4.12
CA GLY A 1006 33.25 -9.54 -3.76
C GLY A 1006 34.41 -9.94 -4.68
N PHE A 1007 34.28 -9.69 -5.98
CA PHE A 1007 35.39 -9.90 -6.92
C PHE A 1007 36.54 -8.91 -6.75
N LEU A 1008 36.26 -7.63 -6.42
CA LEU A 1008 37.32 -6.68 -6.07
C LEU A 1008 38.09 -7.13 -4.82
N ARG A 1009 37.34 -7.62 -3.82
CA ARG A 1009 37.88 -8.17 -2.57
C ARG A 1009 38.75 -9.41 -2.81
N LEU A 1010 38.35 -10.30 -3.72
CA LEU A 1010 39.15 -11.47 -4.14
C LEU A 1010 40.42 -11.07 -4.91
N ALA A 1011 40.32 -10.08 -5.80
CA ALA A 1011 41.44 -9.64 -6.63
C ALA A 1011 42.53 -8.91 -5.83
N TYR A 1012 42.11 -8.01 -4.93
CA TYR A 1012 43.01 -7.14 -4.15
C TYR A 1012 42.63 -7.14 -2.67
N PRO A 1013 42.77 -8.29 -1.97
CA PRO A 1013 42.35 -8.42 -0.59
C PRO A 1013 43.09 -7.52 0.40
N GLU A 1014 44.23 -6.98 0.00
CA GLU A 1014 45.06 -6.05 0.76
C GLU A 1014 44.63 -4.58 0.61
N ILE A 1015 43.84 -4.24 -0.42
CA ILE A 1015 43.40 -2.86 -0.72
C ILE A 1015 41.90 -2.69 -0.42
N VAL A 1016 41.10 -3.69 -0.79
CA VAL A 1016 39.65 -3.67 -0.64
C VAL A 1016 39.26 -4.31 0.69
N PRO A 1017 38.68 -3.56 1.64
CA PRO A 1017 38.37 -4.06 2.97
C PRO A 1017 37.14 -4.99 2.96
N SER A 1018 36.98 -5.80 4.02
CA SER A 1018 35.76 -6.59 4.22
C SER A 1018 34.60 -5.67 4.65
N VAL A 1019 33.59 -5.53 3.78
CA VAL A 1019 32.35 -4.81 4.12
C VAL A 1019 31.50 -5.61 5.11
N LEU A 1020 31.57 -6.95 5.08
CA LEU A 1020 30.87 -7.86 5.99
C LEU A 1020 31.32 -7.74 7.44
N THR A 1021 32.51 -7.18 7.66
CA THR A 1021 33.05 -6.82 8.98
C THR A 1021 33.23 -5.31 9.15
N LEU A 1022 32.60 -4.50 8.28
CA LEU A 1022 32.58 -3.03 8.34
C LEU A 1022 33.98 -2.40 8.44
N GLN A 1023 34.99 -3.00 7.81
CA GLN A 1023 36.36 -2.46 7.78
C GLN A 1023 36.46 -1.26 6.84
N LEU A 1024 37.37 -0.32 7.14
CA LEU A 1024 37.63 0.87 6.32
C LEU A 1024 38.84 0.68 5.40
N ASN A 1025 38.87 1.36 4.26
CA ASN A 1025 40.02 1.39 3.36
C ASN A 1025 41.32 1.88 4.07
N HIS A 1026 42.47 1.54 3.51
CA HIS A 1026 43.79 1.87 4.04
C HIS A 1026 44.52 2.94 3.25
#